data_AF-A0A844FQI2-F1
#
_entry.id   AF-A0A844FQI2-F1
#
_cell.length_a   1.000
_cell.length_b   1.000
_cell.length_c   1.000
_cell.angle_alpha   90.00
_cell.angle_beta   90.00
_cell.angle_gamma   90.00
#
_symmetry.space_group_name_H-M   'P 1'
#
loop_
_entity.id
_entity.type
_entity.pdbx_description
1 polymer ?
#
loop_
_entity_poly.entity_id
_entity_poly.type
_entity_poly.pdbx_seq_one_letter_code
_entity_poly.pdbx_strand_id
1 'polypeptide(L)'
;KYGQSKETKTVKRTITYQDTDKKPVNGSPNGTSSYEQEVIFTRTALKDNNGKIVGYDKNGDGKVDTTDASAAWVTSKDSMDEVVSKTPSSVGYDMVDKSSVTGVSNITPDQKVDDVVVTYSKYGKSTETKTVKRTITYQDTDKKPVKGSPNGTSSYEQEVTFTRTALKDNNGKIVGYDKNGDGKVDTTDASAAWVTSKDSMDEVVSKTPSSVGYDMVDQSSVAGVTSITPDQKLTDVVVTYSKYGKSTETKTVKRTITYQDTDKKPVNGSPDGKSSYVQEVTFTRTALKDNDGKIVGYDKNGDGKVDTTDADQAWVTSKDSMDEVASKTPSDVGYDMVDMSSVAGVTNITPGQKVDDVVVTYSKKYHTDVESKNVNRTIEYYDSVTNTKIPSNLEDTVTQTATLARKKIFDSQNKFIGYGTISEDGTSYKLDDGWTVESQTWIKQDSKNLKAYGYTDPDKAFVEAAIVDGNTEDTTVKVYYGHQYESTTIYKPGTQIVHYVDNNGNKVFEDKVQTDDKAFSATQTTDKVTGVVTTSAWTGTKTFDEETTPFKDDYHADRKTAGGLAATVENPNVEDKVVYTPNGKLIPVDPEGNKIPNAPTPTIPTDPKDPTKTVPSTDIPDVPNWTPVNPGKTDTPKNPSDDKKVPYTNYCLTEKYVDTEGKELLPSVTRDTRYTTGEKYDVTKDTKVIPGYVLIKTTDTTGTFAHSDKTAVFTYQKVGKIVPVDKDSNPIPGADTPSYHNDPKDPSKVTPNEDIPTVPGYTPVDPSSVTPKDPTKDTLVPYSKNEKPSEPVTPVTPEAKYGLTEKFVDESGKELLPSENKGTDYKTGDSYDVTGDAKKIDGYELVKTTDIIGTFAHSNKTAVFTYKKVETPVTPVTPVPTFGLTEKFVDENGKELLPSENKGTSYKTGDKYDVTKDAKVIDGYVLTKTTDTTGTFDRSDKTAVFTYQKVGKIVPVDQHDNPIPNADTPSYHNDLTNPAQVIPEEPVPSVPGYTPSVPQVTPTEPTKDTPVPYSKDVTPVAKHSLTEKFVDESGKELLPSVTKGTDYKTGDSYDVTSDAKKLAGYKLVKTTDATGTFGDGDKVAVFTYQKVEKAKKPQPAKKAPSQPTKPGTKDRKTISRPTGPNTPGMTNETEVSTSTLTKSKTPSRSGSPLAPGQVQAATTNTDRARLPQTGSDNEQSKLLTGLGLAALAATALLTVLDIKKRKN
;
A
#
# COMPACT_ATOMS: atom_id res chain seq x y z
N LYS A 1 11.37 224.58 -82.68
CA LYS A 1 11.71 223.21 -82.20
C LYS A 1 11.04 223.02 -80.85
N TYR A 2 10.52 221.84 -80.57
CA TYR A 2 10.00 221.47 -79.24
C TYR A 2 11.06 220.66 -78.47
N GLY A 3 10.98 220.64 -77.14
CA GLY A 3 11.73 219.70 -76.30
C GLY A 3 11.04 218.32 -76.24
N GLN A 4 11.74 217.29 -75.77
CA GLN A 4 11.20 215.92 -75.68
C GLN A 4 11.52 215.25 -74.33
N SER A 5 10.72 214.25 -73.93
CA SER A 5 11.01 213.32 -72.82
C SER A 5 10.24 212.00 -72.97
N LYS A 6 10.80 210.88 -72.53
CA LYS A 6 10.26 209.51 -72.76
C LYS A 6 10.01 208.76 -71.45
N GLU A 7 9.03 207.87 -71.42
CA GLU A 7 8.58 207.09 -70.24
C GLU A 7 8.37 205.60 -70.58
N THR A 8 8.37 204.73 -69.54
CA THR A 8 8.36 203.26 -69.65
C THR A 8 7.44 202.61 -68.60
N LYS A 9 6.85 201.43 -68.88
CA LYS A 9 6.18 200.53 -67.90
C LYS A 9 6.49 199.05 -68.21
N THR A 10 6.38 198.17 -67.21
CA THR A 10 6.67 196.72 -67.32
C THR A 10 5.72 195.87 -66.46
N VAL A 11 5.34 194.68 -66.96
CA VAL A 11 4.48 193.67 -66.30
C VAL A 11 5.22 192.32 -66.25
N LYS A 12 5.12 191.53 -65.16
CA LYS A 12 5.83 190.24 -64.97
C LYS A 12 5.00 189.15 -64.26
N ARG A 13 5.45 187.88 -64.30
CA ARG A 13 5.06 186.74 -63.43
C ARG A 13 6.17 185.68 -63.26
N THR A 14 6.03 184.77 -62.28
CA THR A 14 7.02 183.72 -61.95
C THR A 14 6.38 182.34 -61.63
N ILE A 15 7.04 181.24 -62.01
CA ILE A 15 6.60 179.84 -61.80
C ILE A 15 7.65 179.09 -60.96
N THR A 16 7.26 178.14 -60.09
CA THR A 16 8.13 177.43 -59.12
C THR A 16 7.92 175.91 -59.08
N TYR A 17 8.95 175.13 -58.74
CA TYR A 17 8.96 173.66 -58.71
C TYR A 17 9.58 173.10 -57.42
N GLN A 18 8.95 172.10 -56.78
CA GLN A 18 9.34 171.53 -55.47
C GLN A 18 9.01 170.02 -55.32
N ASP A 19 9.30 169.39 -54.18
CA ASP A 19 8.87 168.03 -53.79
C ASP A 19 7.78 168.04 -52.69
N THR A 20 7.35 166.86 -52.20
CA THR A 20 6.37 166.77 -51.09
C THR A 20 6.85 167.39 -49.78
N ASP A 21 8.15 167.54 -49.56
CA ASP A 21 8.73 168.23 -48.39
C ASP A 21 8.87 169.75 -48.64
N LYS A 22 8.40 170.25 -49.79
CA LYS A 22 8.56 171.62 -50.30
C LYS A 22 10.02 172.03 -50.58
N LYS A 23 10.92 171.07 -50.78
CA LYS A 23 12.29 171.36 -51.22
C LYS A 23 12.28 171.69 -52.72
N PRO A 24 13.03 172.69 -53.21
CA PRO A 24 13.02 173.05 -54.61
C PRO A 24 13.52 171.91 -55.51
N VAL A 25 12.82 171.66 -56.62
CA VAL A 25 13.13 170.62 -57.62
C VAL A 25 13.40 171.29 -58.95
N ASN A 26 14.40 170.82 -59.69
CA ASN A 26 14.82 171.39 -60.99
C ASN A 26 13.90 170.98 -62.16
N GLY A 27 12.59 171.12 -61.95
CA GLY A 27 11.50 170.68 -62.83
C GLY A 27 11.13 171.64 -63.96
N SER A 28 11.65 172.87 -63.95
CA SER A 28 11.49 173.87 -65.00
C SER A 28 12.17 173.42 -66.31
N PRO A 29 11.67 173.81 -67.51
CA PRO A 29 12.27 173.38 -68.78
C PRO A 29 13.69 173.92 -69.00
N ASN A 30 14.04 175.09 -68.45
CA ASN A 30 15.42 175.61 -68.40
C ASN A 30 16.27 175.02 -67.26
N GLY A 31 15.76 174.03 -66.51
CA GLY A 31 16.51 173.25 -65.53
C GLY A 31 16.67 173.89 -64.14
N THR A 32 16.03 175.02 -63.88
CA THR A 32 15.96 175.67 -62.56
C THR A 32 14.75 175.20 -61.75
N SER A 33 14.66 175.67 -60.50
CA SER A 33 13.45 175.55 -59.66
C SER A 33 12.43 176.67 -59.88
N SER A 34 12.73 177.70 -60.67
CA SER A 34 11.77 178.76 -61.06
C SER A 34 12.00 179.34 -62.46
N TYR A 35 10.98 180.03 -63.01
CA TYR A 35 10.96 180.60 -64.36
C TYR A 35 10.15 181.92 -64.39
N GLU A 36 10.66 182.99 -65.00
CA GLU A 36 9.99 184.31 -65.07
C GLU A 36 9.64 184.74 -66.51
N GLN A 37 8.64 185.61 -66.66
CA GLN A 37 8.22 186.20 -67.94
C GLN A 37 7.88 187.69 -67.79
N GLU A 38 8.14 188.53 -68.81
CA GLU A 38 7.86 189.98 -68.76
C GLU A 38 7.39 190.61 -70.10
N VAL A 39 6.75 191.79 -70.00
CA VAL A 39 6.25 192.63 -71.12
C VAL A 39 6.50 194.11 -70.82
N ILE A 40 6.87 194.93 -71.82
CA ILE A 40 7.32 196.34 -71.64
C ILE A 40 6.60 197.31 -72.60
N PHE A 41 6.25 198.52 -72.13
CA PHE A 41 5.58 199.59 -72.90
C PHE A 41 6.35 200.93 -72.79
N THR A 42 6.27 201.80 -73.81
CA THR A 42 6.90 203.14 -73.83
C THR A 42 5.99 204.24 -74.40
N ARG A 43 6.21 205.52 -74.03
CA ARG A 43 5.61 206.70 -74.69
C ARG A 43 6.56 207.91 -74.71
N THR A 44 6.41 208.83 -75.66
CA THR A 44 7.23 210.06 -75.77
C THR A 44 6.35 211.31 -75.71
N ALA A 45 6.77 212.33 -74.95
CA ALA A 45 6.08 213.61 -74.79
C ALA A 45 6.89 214.77 -75.40
N LEU A 46 6.22 215.72 -76.05
CA LEU A 46 6.78 216.92 -76.64
C LEU A 46 6.41 218.18 -75.84
N LYS A 47 7.34 219.12 -75.70
CA LYS A 47 7.24 220.28 -74.79
C LYS A 47 7.55 221.62 -75.48
N ASP A 48 6.82 222.66 -75.11
CA ASP A 48 7.10 224.04 -75.54
C ASP A 48 8.33 224.64 -74.85
N ASN A 49 8.69 225.87 -75.23
CA ASN A 49 9.82 226.61 -74.69
C ASN A 49 9.69 226.92 -73.19
N ASN A 50 8.49 226.79 -72.62
CA ASN A 50 8.21 226.98 -71.19
C ASN A 50 8.14 225.63 -70.45
N GLY A 51 8.45 224.52 -71.12
CA GLY A 51 8.47 223.15 -70.57
C GLY A 51 7.09 222.47 -70.51
N LYS A 52 6.01 223.13 -70.94
CA LYS A 52 4.65 222.58 -70.92
C LYS A 52 4.49 221.57 -72.06
N ILE A 53 3.88 220.42 -71.76
CA ILE A 53 3.61 219.40 -72.79
C ILE A 53 2.59 219.95 -73.79
N VAL A 54 2.95 219.94 -75.08
CA VAL A 54 2.07 220.32 -76.21
C VAL A 54 1.42 219.11 -76.87
N GLY A 55 1.94 217.91 -76.59
CA GLY A 55 1.38 216.64 -77.05
C GLY A 55 2.39 215.51 -76.91
N TYR A 56 2.10 214.38 -77.53
CA TYR A 56 2.87 213.14 -77.48
C TYR A 56 3.22 212.69 -78.89
N ASP A 57 4.37 212.02 -78.98
CA ASP A 57 5.00 211.53 -80.20
C ASP A 57 5.10 210.00 -80.07
N LYS A 58 4.38 209.29 -80.95
CA LYS A 58 4.32 207.82 -80.98
C LYS A 58 5.32 207.25 -81.98
N ASN A 59 5.56 207.96 -83.09
CA ASN A 59 6.34 207.47 -84.21
C ASN A 59 7.84 207.88 -84.18
N GLY A 60 8.19 208.93 -83.44
CA GLY A 60 9.54 209.44 -83.22
C GLY A 60 9.96 210.62 -84.13
N ASP A 61 9.07 211.20 -84.94
CA ASP A 61 9.41 212.26 -85.90
C ASP A 61 9.51 213.68 -85.29
N GLY A 62 9.17 213.83 -84.00
CA GLY A 62 9.23 215.10 -83.28
C GLY A 62 8.05 216.06 -83.51
N LYS A 63 6.95 215.59 -84.12
CA LYS A 63 5.67 216.30 -84.20
C LYS A 63 4.64 215.66 -83.24
N VAL A 64 3.57 216.40 -82.94
CA VAL A 64 2.49 215.92 -82.07
C VAL A 64 1.59 214.97 -82.86
N ASP A 65 1.66 213.68 -82.53
CA ASP A 65 0.75 212.64 -83.03
C ASP A 65 -0.59 212.66 -82.28
N THR A 66 -0.56 212.94 -80.98
CA THR A 66 -1.76 212.97 -80.12
C THR A 66 -1.57 213.85 -78.90
N THR A 67 -2.65 214.38 -78.35
CA THR A 67 -2.65 215.04 -77.03
C THR A 67 -3.05 214.10 -75.88
N ASP A 68 -3.54 212.89 -76.18
CA ASP A 68 -3.87 211.88 -75.17
C ASP A 68 -2.63 211.08 -74.75
N ALA A 69 -2.24 211.27 -73.49
CA ALA A 69 -1.13 210.56 -72.86
C ALA A 69 -1.38 209.04 -72.72
N SER A 70 -2.63 208.61 -72.69
CA SER A 70 -3.05 207.21 -72.50
C SER A 70 -2.90 206.43 -73.81
N ALA A 71 -3.43 206.97 -74.91
CA ALA A 71 -3.22 206.42 -76.25
C ALA A 71 -1.76 206.50 -76.74
N ALA A 72 -0.87 207.20 -76.04
CA ALA A 72 0.54 207.36 -76.44
C ALA A 72 1.45 206.16 -76.11
N TRP A 73 0.97 205.16 -75.35
CA TRP A 73 1.75 203.96 -75.02
C TRP A 73 1.84 202.98 -76.20
N VAL A 74 3.04 202.49 -76.49
CA VAL A 74 3.35 201.49 -77.53
C VAL A 74 4.26 200.38 -76.99
N THR A 75 4.11 199.16 -77.52
CA THR A 75 4.92 197.97 -77.21
C THR A 75 5.24 197.16 -78.49
N SER A 76 6.19 196.23 -78.40
CA SER A 76 6.54 195.26 -79.44
C SER A 76 5.96 193.84 -79.21
N LYS A 77 5.50 193.49 -78.00
CA LYS A 77 4.79 192.24 -77.67
C LYS A 77 3.90 192.46 -76.43
N ASP A 78 2.71 191.87 -76.41
CA ASP A 78 1.69 192.02 -75.36
C ASP A 78 1.27 190.67 -74.72
N SER A 79 2.18 189.70 -74.66
CA SER A 79 1.84 188.30 -74.30
C SER A 79 3.00 187.52 -73.66
N MET A 80 2.64 186.49 -72.89
CA MET A 80 3.50 185.54 -72.16
C MET A 80 3.10 184.10 -72.50
N ASP A 81 4.07 183.23 -72.76
CA ASP A 81 3.84 181.91 -73.37
C ASP A 81 3.69 180.76 -72.31
N GLU A 82 3.29 179.55 -72.72
CA GLU A 82 3.14 178.37 -71.84
C GLU A 82 4.48 177.67 -71.50
N VAL A 83 4.56 177.02 -70.34
CA VAL A 83 5.77 176.39 -69.77
C VAL A 83 5.49 174.94 -69.34
N VAL A 84 6.33 173.98 -69.76
CA VAL A 84 6.11 172.53 -69.55
C VAL A 84 7.09 171.95 -68.52
N SER A 85 6.58 171.14 -67.58
CA SER A 85 7.33 170.47 -66.51
C SER A 85 8.11 169.23 -66.98
N LYS A 86 9.18 168.87 -66.27
CA LYS A 86 9.90 167.60 -66.46
C LYS A 86 9.17 166.37 -65.88
N THR A 87 9.52 165.19 -66.39
CA THR A 87 9.01 163.88 -65.93
C THR A 87 9.66 163.42 -64.61
N PRO A 88 8.96 162.64 -63.76
CA PRO A 88 9.42 162.31 -62.39
C PRO A 88 10.78 161.63 -62.31
N SER A 89 10.99 160.59 -63.12
CA SER A 89 12.21 159.80 -63.12
C SER A 89 13.43 160.62 -63.55
N SER A 90 13.25 161.65 -64.39
CA SER A 90 14.32 162.57 -64.79
C SER A 90 14.80 163.51 -63.68
N VAL A 91 14.06 163.59 -62.57
CA VAL A 91 14.39 164.39 -61.37
C VAL A 91 14.52 163.54 -60.09
N GLY A 92 14.51 162.20 -60.19
CA GLY A 92 14.80 161.28 -59.07
C GLY A 92 13.61 160.83 -58.22
N TYR A 93 12.39 161.05 -58.70
CA TYR A 93 11.12 160.69 -58.04
C TYR A 93 10.27 159.77 -58.92
N ASP A 94 9.25 159.14 -58.33
CA ASP A 94 8.40 158.16 -59.03
C ASP A 94 7.14 158.83 -59.64
N MET A 95 6.70 159.99 -59.11
CA MET A 95 5.44 160.69 -59.48
C MET A 95 5.58 162.23 -59.50
N VAL A 96 4.68 162.95 -60.19
CA VAL A 96 4.57 164.43 -60.29
C VAL A 96 3.09 164.90 -60.29
N ASP A 97 2.79 166.12 -59.84
CA ASP A 97 1.40 166.65 -59.77
C ASP A 97 0.91 167.45 -60.99
N LYS A 98 1.77 168.23 -61.69
CA LYS A 98 1.39 169.07 -62.85
C LYS A 98 2.42 169.02 -63.96
N SER A 99 1.98 168.73 -65.18
CA SER A 99 2.84 168.59 -66.37
C SER A 99 3.07 169.89 -67.16
N SER A 100 2.26 170.94 -67.03
CA SER A 100 2.51 172.26 -67.62
C SER A 100 1.80 173.40 -66.88
N VAL A 101 2.11 174.65 -67.26
CA VAL A 101 1.57 175.91 -66.73
C VAL A 101 1.30 176.89 -67.88
N THR A 102 0.05 177.28 -68.05
CA THR A 102 -0.50 177.98 -69.23
C THR A 102 -0.07 179.46 -69.37
N GLY A 103 -0.15 179.98 -70.61
CA GLY A 103 0.22 181.36 -71.01
C GLY A 103 -0.90 182.42 -70.85
N VAL A 104 -0.58 183.68 -71.19
CA VAL A 104 -1.42 184.90 -71.01
C VAL A 104 -1.23 185.88 -72.19
N SER A 105 -2.25 186.62 -72.63
CA SER A 105 -2.18 187.52 -73.80
C SER A 105 -3.02 188.80 -73.66
N ASN A 106 -2.86 189.75 -74.61
CA ASN A 106 -3.47 191.08 -74.62
C ASN A 106 -3.16 191.90 -73.36
N ILE A 107 -1.91 191.80 -72.87
CA ILE A 107 -1.44 192.47 -71.67
C ILE A 107 -1.42 193.98 -71.89
N THR A 108 -1.95 194.74 -70.93
CA THR A 108 -1.97 196.21 -70.95
C THR A 108 -0.92 196.82 -70.00
N PRO A 109 -0.53 198.11 -70.15
CA PRO A 109 0.57 198.72 -69.39
C PRO A 109 0.43 198.74 -67.86
N ASP A 110 -0.77 198.47 -67.34
CA ASP A 110 -1.13 198.54 -65.91
C ASP A 110 -1.69 197.21 -65.36
N GLN A 111 -1.57 196.13 -66.14
CA GLN A 111 -2.07 194.80 -65.78
C GLN A 111 -1.14 194.06 -64.80
N LYS A 112 -1.72 193.18 -63.97
CA LYS A 112 -0.99 192.21 -63.14
C LYS A 112 -1.27 190.77 -63.61
N VAL A 113 -0.35 189.86 -63.30
CA VAL A 113 -0.41 188.43 -63.61
C VAL A 113 0.20 187.66 -62.44
N ASP A 114 -0.34 186.49 -62.09
CA ASP A 114 -0.01 185.72 -60.88
C ASP A 114 0.96 184.54 -61.11
N ASP A 115 1.48 183.99 -59.99
CA ASP A 115 2.54 182.96 -59.91
C ASP A 115 2.00 181.52 -59.66
N VAL A 116 2.79 180.46 -59.96
CA VAL A 116 2.33 179.04 -59.98
C VAL A 116 3.35 178.02 -59.41
N VAL A 117 2.92 176.84 -58.90
CA VAL A 117 3.77 175.81 -58.19
C VAL A 117 3.50 174.33 -58.58
N VAL A 118 4.52 173.43 -58.57
CA VAL A 118 4.53 171.98 -58.99
C VAL A 118 5.30 171.03 -58.01
N THR A 119 4.99 169.72 -57.89
CA THR A 119 5.34 168.77 -56.77
C THR A 119 5.65 167.28 -57.16
N TYR A 120 6.47 166.47 -56.42
CA TYR A 120 6.92 165.04 -56.73
C TYR A 120 7.06 164.02 -55.50
N SER A 121 7.02 162.64 -55.63
CA SER A 121 7.03 161.60 -54.50
C SER A 121 7.46 160.07 -54.75
N LYS A 122 7.31 159.07 -53.80
CA LYS A 122 7.79 157.60 -53.78
C LYS A 122 6.97 156.50 -52.95
N TYR A 123 7.34 155.16 -52.94
CA TYR A 123 6.66 153.90 -52.41
C TYR A 123 7.05 153.23 -51.00
N GLY A 124 6.43 152.08 -50.54
CA GLY A 124 6.70 151.32 -49.24
C GLY A 124 6.51 149.74 -49.12
N LYS A 125 6.65 149.08 -47.91
CA LYS A 125 6.79 147.57 -47.67
C LYS A 125 6.04 146.88 -46.44
N SER A 126 5.95 145.52 -46.34
CA SER A 126 5.55 144.65 -45.15
C SER A 126 5.74 143.09 -45.28
N THR A 127 5.82 142.25 -44.21
CA THR A 127 6.27 140.79 -44.22
C THR A 127 5.43 139.76 -43.39
N GLU A 128 5.51 138.43 -43.65
CA GLU A 128 4.74 137.29 -43.05
C GLU A 128 5.52 135.92 -42.96
N THR A 129 5.14 134.96 -42.08
CA THR A 129 5.80 133.63 -41.86
C THR A 129 4.85 132.41 -41.65
N LYS A 130 5.34 131.15 -41.82
CA LYS A 130 4.68 129.84 -41.53
C LYS A 130 5.68 128.76 -41.05
N THR A 131 5.23 127.73 -40.31
CA THR A 131 6.09 126.61 -39.81
C THR A 131 5.37 125.24 -39.80
N VAL A 132 6.10 124.15 -40.10
CA VAL A 132 5.66 122.73 -40.05
C VAL A 132 6.50 121.95 -39.04
N LYS A 133 5.92 120.98 -38.30
CA LYS A 133 6.60 120.18 -37.26
C LYS A 133 6.28 118.67 -37.31
N ARG A 134 7.13 117.84 -36.66
CA ARG A 134 6.90 116.42 -36.30
C ARG A 134 7.58 116.10 -34.94
N THR A 135 6.97 115.25 -34.11
CA THR A 135 7.57 114.77 -32.85
C THR A 135 7.77 113.24 -32.86
N ILE A 136 8.90 112.80 -32.32
CA ILE A 136 9.23 111.39 -32.08
C ILE A 136 9.25 111.17 -30.57
N THR A 137 8.63 110.10 -30.06
CA THR A 137 8.53 109.76 -28.63
C THR A 137 9.17 108.42 -28.34
N TYR A 138 9.92 108.33 -27.24
CA TYR A 138 10.65 107.13 -26.81
C TYR A 138 10.10 106.64 -25.47
N GLN A 139 9.69 105.37 -25.41
CA GLN A 139 9.02 104.77 -24.24
C GLN A 139 9.46 103.31 -23.99
N ASP A 140 9.00 102.71 -22.89
CA ASP A 140 9.08 101.26 -22.65
C ASP A 140 7.74 100.55 -22.93
N THR A 141 7.70 99.23 -22.70
CA THR A 141 6.48 98.41 -22.83
C THR A 141 5.34 98.83 -21.90
N ASP A 142 5.65 99.51 -20.79
CA ASP A 142 4.67 100.05 -19.84
C ASP A 142 4.23 101.49 -20.23
N LYS A 143 4.71 101.99 -21.38
CA LYS A 143 4.54 103.37 -21.89
C LYS A 143 5.18 104.46 -21.01
N LYS A 144 6.17 104.10 -20.19
CA LYS A 144 6.97 105.06 -19.41
C LYS A 144 8.03 105.70 -20.32
N PRO A 145 8.35 107.00 -20.17
CA PRO A 145 9.32 107.68 -21.02
C PRO A 145 10.74 107.13 -20.86
N VAL A 146 11.37 106.75 -21.98
CA VAL A 146 12.76 106.24 -22.05
C VAL A 146 13.64 107.27 -22.75
N LYS A 147 14.90 107.43 -22.31
CA LYS A 147 15.84 108.43 -22.85
C LYS A 147 16.48 108.02 -24.20
N GLY A 148 15.68 107.42 -25.08
CA GLY A 148 16.10 106.80 -26.34
C GLY A 148 16.48 107.77 -27.47
N SER A 149 16.09 109.03 -27.37
CA SER A 149 16.45 110.08 -28.33
C SER A 149 17.97 110.27 -28.42
N PRO A 150 18.55 110.62 -29.59
CA PRO A 150 19.99 110.88 -29.71
C PRO A 150 20.49 111.98 -28.76
N ASN A 151 19.70 113.03 -28.50
CA ASN A 151 20.02 114.07 -27.51
C ASN A 151 19.77 113.65 -26.03
N GLY A 152 19.26 112.45 -25.77
CA GLY A 152 19.04 111.90 -24.43
C GLY A 152 17.75 112.28 -23.71
N THR A 153 16.77 112.87 -24.41
CA THR A 153 15.39 113.05 -23.92
C THR A 153 14.49 111.86 -24.29
N SER A 154 13.24 111.87 -23.82
CA SER A 154 12.19 110.92 -24.22
C SER A 154 11.33 111.39 -25.40
N SER A 155 11.64 112.55 -25.98
CA SER A 155 11.06 113.01 -27.23
C SER A 155 12.05 113.85 -28.04
N TYR A 156 11.86 113.90 -29.35
CA TYR A 156 12.68 114.66 -30.30
C TYR A 156 11.76 115.36 -31.31
N GLU A 157 11.86 116.68 -31.44
CA GLU A 157 11.06 117.47 -32.38
C GLU A 157 11.90 117.93 -33.58
N GLN A 158 11.26 118.03 -34.74
CA GLN A 158 11.86 118.56 -35.97
C GLN A 158 10.90 119.61 -36.58
N GLU A 159 11.43 120.72 -37.10
CA GLU A 159 10.63 121.80 -37.69
C GLU A 159 11.26 122.45 -38.94
N VAL A 160 10.40 123.03 -39.80
CA VAL A 160 10.76 123.75 -41.04
C VAL A 160 9.90 125.02 -41.16
N THR A 161 10.49 126.15 -41.54
CA THR A 161 9.84 127.50 -41.54
C THR A 161 9.97 128.22 -42.88
N PHE A 162 8.95 128.98 -43.28
CA PHE A 162 8.83 129.73 -44.53
C PHE A 162 8.46 131.21 -44.29
N THR A 163 8.84 132.11 -45.20
CA THR A 163 8.67 133.58 -45.09
C THR A 163 8.25 134.22 -46.43
N ARG A 164 7.51 135.35 -46.44
CA ARG A 164 7.24 136.18 -47.64
C ARG A 164 7.10 137.69 -47.34
N THR A 165 7.44 138.57 -48.28
CA THR A 165 7.37 140.05 -48.15
C THR A 165 6.60 140.71 -49.30
N ALA A 166 5.84 141.79 -49.01
CA ALA A 166 4.98 142.53 -49.92
C ALA A 166 5.31 144.03 -49.99
N LEU A 167 5.02 144.66 -51.14
CA LEU A 167 5.28 146.07 -51.46
C LEU A 167 3.98 146.81 -51.77
N LYS A 168 3.91 148.11 -51.46
CA LYS A 168 2.67 148.90 -51.46
C LYS A 168 2.80 150.29 -52.08
N ASP A 169 1.69 150.74 -52.69
CA ASP A 169 1.50 152.12 -53.17
C ASP A 169 1.09 153.10 -52.04
N ASN A 170 0.95 154.38 -52.39
CA ASN A 170 0.57 155.46 -51.45
C ASN A 170 -0.87 155.33 -50.91
N ASN A 171 -1.66 154.42 -51.45
CA ASN A 171 -3.01 154.07 -50.98
C ASN A 171 -3.00 152.77 -50.15
N GLY A 172 -1.82 152.18 -49.91
CA GLY A 172 -1.63 150.97 -49.11
C GLY A 172 -1.94 149.66 -49.85
N LYS A 173 -2.29 149.72 -51.14
CA LYS A 173 -2.59 148.53 -51.96
C LYS A 173 -1.31 147.80 -52.28
N ILE A 174 -1.32 146.46 -52.17
CA ILE A 174 -0.18 145.63 -52.55
C ILE A 174 0.01 145.70 -54.08
N VAL A 175 1.18 146.16 -54.51
CA VAL A 175 1.61 146.20 -55.92
C VAL A 175 2.43 144.97 -56.32
N GLY A 176 2.90 144.19 -55.34
CA GLY A 176 3.52 142.89 -55.53
C GLY A 176 4.29 142.41 -54.30
N TYR A 177 5.10 141.37 -54.49
CA TYR A 177 5.90 140.70 -53.48
C TYR A 177 7.40 140.78 -53.81
N ASP A 178 8.19 140.85 -52.76
CA ASP A 178 9.64 141.02 -52.72
C ASP A 178 10.21 139.72 -52.13
N LYS A 179 10.87 138.90 -52.95
CA LYS A 179 11.46 137.62 -52.54
C LYS A 179 12.93 137.77 -52.16
N ASN A 180 13.63 138.69 -52.81
CA ASN A 180 15.08 138.86 -52.70
C ASN A 180 15.49 139.92 -51.64
N GLY A 181 14.60 140.87 -51.30
CA GLY A 181 14.79 141.92 -50.31
C GLY A 181 15.02 143.33 -50.86
N ASP A 182 15.29 143.49 -52.16
CA ASP A 182 15.73 144.77 -52.75
C ASP A 182 14.66 145.86 -52.81
N GLY A 183 13.38 145.52 -52.64
CA GLY A 183 12.27 146.47 -52.67
C GLY A 183 11.68 146.75 -54.04
N LYS A 184 11.96 145.90 -55.03
CA LYS A 184 11.20 145.82 -56.29
C LYS A 184 10.24 144.64 -56.26
N VAL A 185 9.25 144.66 -57.15
CA VAL A 185 8.29 143.56 -57.30
C VAL A 185 8.95 142.40 -58.05
N ASP A 186 9.29 141.33 -57.33
CA ASP A 186 9.75 140.06 -57.88
C ASP A 186 8.60 139.20 -58.43
N THR A 187 7.42 139.26 -57.79
CA THR A 187 6.24 138.51 -58.23
C THR A 187 4.94 139.16 -57.76
N THR A 188 3.83 138.84 -58.42
CA THR A 188 2.47 139.17 -57.96
C THR A 188 1.74 137.96 -57.34
N ASP A 189 2.28 136.75 -57.48
CA ASP A 189 1.71 135.55 -56.85
C ASP A 189 2.17 135.41 -55.39
N ALA A 190 1.22 135.52 -54.47
CA ALA A 190 1.43 135.35 -53.04
C ALA A 190 1.81 133.91 -52.64
N SER A 191 1.52 132.92 -53.49
CA SER A 191 1.81 131.49 -53.28
C SER A 191 3.30 131.22 -53.52
N ALA A 192 3.81 131.59 -54.70
CA ALA A 192 5.21 131.51 -55.05
C ALA A 192 6.12 132.49 -54.28
N ALA A 193 5.56 133.39 -53.47
CA ALA A 193 6.32 134.32 -52.64
C ALA A 193 6.91 133.69 -51.36
N TRP A 194 6.48 132.48 -50.97
CA TRP A 194 7.04 131.75 -49.83
C TRP A 194 8.45 131.22 -50.12
N VAL A 195 9.42 131.55 -49.27
CA VAL A 195 10.81 131.07 -49.32
C VAL A 195 11.24 130.43 -47.99
N THR A 196 12.14 129.45 -48.05
CA THR A 196 12.77 128.79 -46.88
C THR A 196 14.26 128.55 -47.14
N SER A 197 15.03 128.27 -46.07
CA SER A 197 16.43 127.87 -46.10
C SER A 197 16.66 126.35 -46.07
N LYS A 198 15.67 125.54 -45.66
CA LYS A 198 15.71 124.06 -45.69
C LYS A 198 14.30 123.50 -45.76
N ASP A 199 14.01 122.65 -46.74
CA ASP A 199 12.72 122.01 -47.00
C ASP A 199 12.63 120.56 -46.49
N SER A 200 13.44 120.18 -45.51
CA SER A 200 13.65 118.78 -45.12
C SER A 200 13.97 118.58 -43.64
N MET A 201 13.65 117.39 -43.14
CA MET A 201 13.95 116.87 -41.80
C MET A 201 14.83 115.62 -41.92
N ASP A 202 15.89 115.54 -41.11
CA ASP A 202 16.90 114.49 -41.19
C ASP A 202 16.44 113.17 -40.50
N GLU A 203 17.16 112.07 -40.74
CA GLU A 203 16.95 110.80 -40.02
C GLU A 203 17.37 110.91 -38.55
N VAL A 204 16.61 110.25 -37.65
CA VAL A 204 16.83 110.30 -36.21
C VAL A 204 17.14 108.90 -35.68
N VAL A 205 18.42 108.63 -35.39
CA VAL A 205 18.87 107.32 -34.89
C VAL A 205 18.57 107.17 -33.40
N SER A 206 17.88 106.09 -33.03
CA SER A 206 17.56 105.71 -31.66
C SER A 206 18.81 105.19 -30.94
N LYS A 207 18.93 105.45 -29.63
CA LYS A 207 20.02 104.91 -28.82
C LYS A 207 19.93 103.39 -28.70
N THR A 208 21.08 102.72 -28.67
CA THR A 208 21.20 101.28 -28.40
C THR A 208 20.57 100.93 -27.05
N PRO A 209 19.77 99.83 -26.94
CA PRO A 209 18.99 99.51 -25.74
C PRO A 209 19.81 99.50 -24.44
N SER A 210 20.99 98.89 -24.48
CA SER A 210 21.88 98.75 -23.33
C SER A 210 22.36 100.11 -22.78
N SER A 211 22.43 101.15 -23.62
CA SER A 211 22.80 102.51 -23.20
C SER A 211 21.67 103.25 -22.46
N VAL A 212 20.45 102.72 -22.49
CA VAL A 212 19.26 103.29 -21.82
C VAL A 212 18.63 102.34 -20.78
N GLY A 213 19.25 101.19 -20.50
CA GLY A 213 18.84 100.26 -19.44
C GLY A 213 17.87 99.15 -19.86
N TYR A 214 17.78 98.87 -21.16
CA TYR A 214 16.91 97.88 -21.79
C TYR A 214 17.72 96.90 -22.66
N ASP A 215 17.10 95.80 -23.08
CA ASP A 215 17.77 94.77 -23.88
C ASP A 215 17.47 94.91 -25.39
N MET A 216 16.27 95.39 -25.74
CA MET A 216 15.75 95.48 -27.10
C MET A 216 15.09 96.84 -27.39
N VAL A 217 14.96 97.20 -28.67
CA VAL A 217 14.20 98.37 -29.19
C VAL A 217 13.49 97.98 -30.49
N ASP A 218 12.28 98.49 -30.72
CA ASP A 218 11.49 98.20 -31.93
C ASP A 218 11.97 98.93 -33.19
N GLN A 219 12.45 100.17 -33.07
CA GLN A 219 12.97 100.99 -34.16
C GLN A 219 14.34 101.56 -33.81
N SER A 220 15.38 101.09 -34.50
CA SER A 220 16.76 101.58 -34.35
C SER A 220 16.99 102.97 -34.96
N SER A 221 16.14 103.41 -35.89
CA SER A 221 16.07 104.79 -36.36
C SER A 221 14.68 105.13 -36.89
N VAL A 222 14.40 106.43 -36.98
CA VAL A 222 13.18 107.01 -37.56
C VAL A 222 13.55 107.83 -38.78
N ALA A 223 13.00 107.45 -39.94
CA ALA A 223 13.33 108.04 -41.23
C ALA A 223 13.05 109.56 -41.30
N GLY A 224 13.89 110.26 -42.07
CA GLY A 224 13.73 111.67 -42.42
C GLY A 224 12.58 111.93 -43.40
N VAL A 225 12.37 113.21 -43.73
CA VAL A 225 11.29 113.69 -44.63
C VAL A 225 11.86 114.78 -45.54
N THR A 226 11.63 114.69 -46.85
CA THR A 226 12.11 115.65 -47.85
C THR A 226 10.97 116.41 -48.53
N SER A 227 11.29 117.55 -49.16
CA SER A 227 10.37 118.38 -49.95
C SER A 227 9.09 118.78 -49.21
N ILE A 228 9.27 119.23 -47.97
CA ILE A 228 8.21 119.73 -47.09
C ILE A 228 7.64 121.02 -47.67
N THR A 229 6.32 121.13 -47.72
CA THR A 229 5.59 122.32 -48.20
C THR A 229 5.01 123.16 -47.04
N PRO A 230 4.74 124.47 -47.23
CA PRO A 230 4.33 125.39 -46.14
C PRO A 230 3.03 125.05 -45.40
N ASP A 231 2.22 124.12 -45.93
CA ASP A 231 0.92 123.72 -45.41
C ASP A 231 0.83 122.22 -45.09
N GLN A 232 1.98 121.53 -45.08
CA GLN A 232 2.08 120.09 -44.83
C GLN A 232 1.82 119.73 -43.37
N LYS A 233 1.20 118.57 -43.14
CA LYS A 233 1.05 117.95 -41.83
C LYS A 233 1.83 116.64 -41.78
N LEU A 234 2.50 116.40 -40.67
CA LEU A 234 3.22 115.16 -40.37
C LEU A 234 2.59 114.50 -39.13
N THR A 235 2.75 113.19 -39.00
CA THR A 235 2.30 112.40 -37.85
C THR A 235 3.47 112.08 -36.93
N ASP A 236 3.21 112.04 -35.63
CA ASP A 236 4.20 111.67 -34.63
C ASP A 236 4.57 110.18 -34.70
N VAL A 237 5.78 109.86 -34.23
CA VAL A 237 6.34 108.50 -34.24
C VAL A 237 6.62 108.04 -32.81
N VAL A 238 6.47 106.75 -32.54
CA VAL A 238 6.73 106.15 -31.22
C VAL A 238 7.73 105.00 -31.35
N VAL A 239 8.71 104.98 -30.46
CA VAL A 239 9.79 103.98 -30.36
C VAL A 239 9.75 103.35 -28.96
N THR A 240 9.77 102.03 -28.90
CA THR A 240 9.54 101.23 -27.68
C THR A 240 10.76 100.37 -27.34
N TYR A 241 11.18 100.41 -26.07
CA TYR A 241 12.24 99.56 -25.52
C TYR A 241 11.68 98.44 -24.62
N SER A 242 12.32 97.26 -24.61
CA SER A 242 11.89 96.11 -23.79
C SER A 242 13.06 95.33 -23.18
N LYS A 243 12.74 94.37 -22.31
CA LYS A 243 13.70 93.45 -21.67
C LYS A 243 13.38 92.00 -22.00
N TYR A 244 14.36 91.10 -21.85
CA TYR A 244 14.16 89.67 -22.08
C TYR A 244 13.14 89.06 -21.08
N GLY A 245 12.27 88.18 -21.59
CA GLY A 245 11.38 87.37 -20.75
C GLY A 245 12.13 86.16 -20.16
N LYS A 246 11.84 85.80 -18.90
CA LYS A 246 12.40 84.60 -18.24
C LYS A 246 11.37 83.46 -18.20
N SER A 247 11.83 82.21 -18.35
CA SER A 247 11.05 81.02 -18.00
C SER A 247 11.94 79.91 -17.45
N THR A 248 11.62 79.38 -16.26
CA THR A 248 12.42 78.38 -15.55
C THR A 248 11.80 76.99 -15.65
N GLU A 249 12.65 75.99 -15.86
CA GLU A 249 12.31 74.56 -15.88
C GLU A 249 13.01 73.83 -14.72
N THR A 250 12.44 72.70 -14.28
CA THR A 250 13.00 71.86 -13.21
C THR A 250 13.06 70.39 -13.64
N LYS A 251 14.03 69.66 -13.10
CA LYS A 251 14.16 68.19 -13.18
C LYS A 251 14.52 67.65 -11.81
N THR A 252 13.89 66.55 -11.39
CA THR A 252 14.15 65.89 -10.11
C THR A 252 14.61 64.46 -10.32
N VAL A 253 15.67 64.05 -9.65
CA VAL A 253 16.12 62.65 -9.54
C VAL A 253 15.81 62.17 -8.12
N LYS A 254 15.15 61.01 -8.00
CA LYS A 254 14.75 60.44 -6.70
C LYS A 254 15.15 58.98 -6.59
N ARG A 255 15.42 58.52 -5.37
CA ARG A 255 15.43 57.09 -5.00
C ARG A 255 14.68 56.88 -3.68
N THR A 256 14.10 55.71 -3.53
CA THR A 256 13.41 55.24 -2.33
C THR A 256 14.23 54.12 -1.70
N ILE A 257 14.56 54.26 -0.43
CA ILE A 257 15.06 53.17 0.40
C ILE A 257 13.87 52.60 1.16
N THR A 258 13.58 51.32 1.00
CA THR A 258 12.49 50.61 1.70
C THR A 258 13.08 49.69 2.75
N TYR A 259 12.55 49.74 3.97
CA TYR A 259 13.01 48.91 5.09
C TYR A 259 11.92 47.89 5.43
N GLN A 260 12.26 46.61 5.36
CA GLN A 260 11.33 45.50 5.53
C GLN A 260 11.94 44.34 6.32
N ASP A 261 11.15 43.32 6.65
CA ASP A 261 11.65 42.02 7.11
C ASP A 261 11.66 40.95 6.00
N THR A 262 12.08 39.73 6.36
CA THR A 262 12.10 38.56 5.47
C THR A 262 10.74 38.19 4.89
N ASP A 263 9.64 38.55 5.57
CA ASP A 263 8.26 38.35 5.11
C ASP A 263 7.76 39.51 4.24
N LYS A 264 8.63 40.50 3.96
CA LYS A 264 8.33 41.76 3.25
C LYS A 264 7.36 42.67 4.00
N LYS A 265 7.26 42.55 5.32
CA LYS A 265 6.49 43.48 6.17
C LYS A 265 7.32 44.74 6.43
N PRO A 266 6.72 45.93 6.52
CA PRO A 266 7.45 47.17 6.77
C PRO A 266 8.10 47.20 8.17
N VAL A 267 9.38 47.58 8.23
CA VAL A 267 10.17 47.73 9.47
C VAL A 267 10.64 49.17 9.60
N ASN A 268 10.55 49.78 10.79
CA ASN A 268 10.85 51.21 11.00
C ASN A 268 12.37 51.54 11.10
N GLY A 269 13.13 51.00 10.14
CA GLY A 269 14.60 51.01 10.08
C GLY A 269 15.26 52.26 9.51
N SER A 270 14.51 53.21 8.96
CA SER A 270 15.09 54.47 8.49
C SER A 270 15.61 55.35 9.66
N PRO A 271 16.53 56.31 9.40
CA PRO A 271 16.97 57.26 10.41
C PRO A 271 15.83 58.03 11.08
N ASP A 272 14.78 58.37 10.32
CA ASP A 272 13.60 59.09 10.80
C ASP A 272 12.49 58.16 11.35
N GLY A 273 12.77 56.86 11.50
CA GLY A 273 11.91 55.89 12.17
C GLY A 273 10.68 55.44 11.39
N LYS A 274 10.77 55.41 10.06
CA LYS A 274 9.76 54.91 9.12
C LYS A 274 10.27 53.67 8.38
N SER A 275 9.38 53.03 7.63
CA SER A 275 9.72 51.92 6.74
C SER A 275 10.13 52.34 5.33
N SER A 276 10.24 53.64 5.05
CA SER A 276 10.82 54.15 3.82
C SER A 276 11.49 55.51 4.02
N TYR A 277 12.54 55.75 3.23
CA TYR A 277 13.31 56.99 3.22
C TYR A 277 13.57 57.41 1.77
N VAL A 278 13.08 58.59 1.38
CA VAL A 278 13.21 59.10 0.00
C VAL A 278 14.31 60.17 -0.04
N GLN A 279 15.23 60.04 -0.99
CA GLN A 279 16.22 61.07 -1.30
C GLN A 279 15.90 61.69 -2.66
N GLU A 280 16.09 63.01 -2.76
CA GLU A 280 15.73 63.81 -3.93
C GLU A 280 16.83 64.84 -4.23
N VAL A 281 17.21 64.93 -5.50
CA VAL A 281 18.13 65.92 -6.06
C VAL A 281 17.40 66.70 -7.15
N THR A 282 17.43 68.03 -7.05
CA THR A 282 16.71 68.93 -7.96
C THR A 282 17.69 69.76 -8.78
N PHE A 283 17.47 69.77 -10.10
CA PHE A 283 18.15 70.63 -11.06
C PHE A 283 17.16 71.66 -11.60
N THR A 284 17.64 72.88 -11.85
CA THR A 284 16.85 73.95 -12.47
C THR A 284 17.62 74.55 -13.66
N ARG A 285 16.91 75.10 -14.64
CA ARG A 285 17.51 75.98 -15.67
C ARG A 285 16.55 77.11 -16.02
N THR A 286 17.07 78.31 -16.27
CA THR A 286 16.24 79.47 -16.67
C THR A 286 16.57 79.86 -18.10
N ALA A 287 15.59 79.76 -18.99
CA ALA A 287 15.70 80.26 -20.35
C ALA A 287 15.34 81.75 -20.42
N LEU A 288 16.10 82.51 -21.21
CA LEU A 288 15.82 83.90 -21.58
C LEU A 288 15.26 83.95 -23.00
N LYS A 289 14.25 84.79 -23.20
CA LYS A 289 13.47 84.88 -24.44
C LYS A 289 13.38 86.30 -24.98
N ASP A 290 13.44 86.43 -26.30
CA ASP A 290 13.14 87.67 -27.03
C ASP A 290 11.64 87.98 -27.04
N ASN A 291 11.27 89.11 -27.65
CA ASN A 291 9.87 89.56 -27.77
C ASN A 291 8.98 88.58 -28.57
N ASP A 292 9.55 87.74 -29.43
CA ASP A 292 8.83 86.70 -30.19
C ASP A 292 8.71 85.37 -29.41
N GLY A 293 9.25 85.32 -28.18
CA GLY A 293 9.21 84.16 -27.29
C GLY A 293 10.26 83.09 -27.58
N LYS A 294 11.18 83.34 -28.52
CA LYS A 294 12.27 82.44 -28.90
C LYS A 294 13.40 82.54 -27.88
N ILE A 295 13.99 81.39 -27.54
CA ILE A 295 15.08 81.33 -26.55
C ILE A 295 16.35 81.94 -27.17
N VAL A 296 16.86 83.00 -26.54
CA VAL A 296 18.13 83.65 -26.90
C VAL A 296 19.32 83.08 -26.13
N GLY A 297 19.05 82.37 -25.02
CA GLY A 297 20.04 81.65 -24.22
C GLY A 297 19.48 81.31 -22.84
N TYR A 298 20.37 80.94 -21.92
CA TYR A 298 20.03 80.54 -20.56
C TYR A 298 20.84 81.31 -19.52
N ASP A 299 20.18 81.54 -18.39
CA ASP A 299 20.64 82.25 -17.21
C ASP A 299 20.89 81.20 -16.11
N LYS A 300 22.17 81.00 -15.74
CA LYS A 300 22.61 80.06 -14.70
C LYS A 300 22.75 80.76 -13.35
N ASN A 301 23.15 82.02 -13.35
CA ASN A 301 23.52 82.77 -12.15
C ASN A 301 22.35 83.56 -11.52
N GLY A 302 21.31 83.86 -12.30
CA GLY A 302 20.08 84.55 -11.90
C GLY A 302 19.99 86.02 -12.33
N ASP A 303 21.08 86.64 -12.82
CA ASP A 303 21.15 88.08 -13.10
C ASP A 303 20.35 88.54 -14.34
N GLY A 304 19.88 87.60 -15.16
CA GLY A 304 19.08 87.88 -16.36
C GLY A 304 19.89 88.14 -17.62
N LYS A 305 21.19 87.80 -17.65
CA LYS A 305 21.99 87.74 -18.87
C LYS A 305 22.13 86.31 -19.38
N VAL A 306 22.52 86.16 -20.63
CA VAL A 306 22.83 84.86 -21.23
C VAL A 306 24.22 84.40 -20.74
N ASP A 307 24.23 83.41 -19.85
CA ASP A 307 25.44 82.69 -19.41
C ASP A 307 25.85 81.60 -20.41
N THR A 308 24.88 81.00 -21.11
CA THR A 308 25.11 79.93 -22.10
C THR A 308 24.01 79.88 -23.15
N THR A 309 24.33 79.45 -24.37
CA THR A 309 23.34 79.04 -25.39
C THR A 309 23.11 77.52 -25.41
N ASP A 310 24.03 76.74 -24.83
CA ASP A 310 23.89 75.29 -24.63
C ASP A 310 22.86 75.02 -23.52
N ALA A 311 21.81 74.27 -23.88
CA ALA A 311 20.65 73.98 -23.05
C ALA A 311 20.88 72.87 -22.00
N ASP A 312 21.85 72.00 -22.20
CA ASP A 312 22.18 70.90 -21.27
C ASP A 312 23.24 71.34 -20.26
N GLN A 313 24.16 72.23 -20.67
CA GLN A 313 25.02 72.96 -19.73
C GLN A 313 24.26 74.01 -18.88
N ALA A 314 23.00 74.30 -19.20
CA ALA A 314 22.19 75.30 -18.48
C ALA A 314 21.61 74.80 -17.15
N TRP A 315 21.66 73.49 -16.87
CA TRP A 315 21.17 72.94 -15.61
C TRP A 315 22.12 73.23 -14.45
N VAL A 316 21.58 73.84 -13.39
CA VAL A 316 22.27 74.08 -12.11
C VAL A 316 21.60 73.33 -10.97
N THR A 317 22.36 73.00 -9.93
CA THR A 317 21.85 72.46 -8.67
C THR A 317 22.70 72.97 -7.50
N SER A 318 22.11 73.00 -6.30
CA SER A 318 22.84 73.24 -5.05
C SER A 318 23.51 71.98 -4.48
N LYS A 319 23.12 70.78 -4.95
CA LYS A 319 23.72 69.51 -4.55
C LYS A 319 23.49 68.44 -5.62
N ASP A 320 24.56 67.88 -6.15
CA ASP A 320 24.59 66.85 -7.20
C ASP A 320 24.64 65.41 -6.64
N SER A 321 24.24 65.22 -5.39
CA SER A 321 24.55 64.02 -4.62
C SER A 321 23.45 63.65 -3.61
N MET A 322 23.27 62.35 -3.42
CA MET A 322 22.46 61.74 -2.37
C MET A 322 23.40 61.19 -1.30
N ASP A 323 23.18 61.54 -0.04
CA ASP A 323 24.01 61.09 1.08
C ASP A 323 23.90 59.59 1.33
N GLU A 324 24.89 59.03 2.03
CA GLU A 324 24.76 57.71 2.64
C GLU A 324 23.69 57.73 3.74
N VAL A 325 22.85 56.69 3.78
CA VAL A 325 21.73 56.57 4.72
C VAL A 325 21.98 55.37 5.62
N ALA A 326 22.32 55.62 6.88
CA ALA A 326 22.46 54.56 7.88
C ALA A 326 21.11 53.87 8.13
N SER A 327 21.13 52.54 8.19
CA SER A 327 20.03 51.74 8.72
C SER A 327 20.12 51.73 10.24
N LYS A 328 18.98 51.71 10.94
CA LYS A 328 19.00 51.54 12.41
C LYS A 328 19.62 50.20 12.81
N THR A 329 20.22 50.17 13.99
CA THR A 329 20.65 48.94 14.67
C THR A 329 19.47 47.95 14.72
N PRO A 330 19.66 46.66 14.36
CA PRO A 330 18.57 45.69 14.36
C PRO A 330 17.81 45.62 15.69
N SER A 331 18.53 45.69 16.82
CA SER A 331 17.99 45.72 18.18
C SER A 331 16.91 46.79 18.37
N ASP A 332 17.12 47.97 17.79
CA ASP A 332 16.32 49.17 18.02
C ASP A 332 14.98 49.12 17.28
N VAL A 333 14.84 48.15 16.36
CA VAL A 333 13.62 47.84 15.60
C VAL A 333 13.09 46.42 15.88
N GLY A 334 13.70 45.69 16.81
CA GLY A 334 13.24 44.36 17.26
C GLY A 334 13.73 43.17 16.43
N TYR A 335 14.85 43.31 15.73
CA TYR A 335 15.50 42.29 14.90
C TYR A 335 16.95 42.06 15.35
N ASP A 336 17.65 41.09 14.77
CA ASP A 336 19.00 40.69 15.20
C ASP A 336 20.08 41.04 14.17
N MET A 337 19.69 41.07 12.89
CA MET A 337 20.55 41.35 11.75
C MET A 337 19.86 42.27 10.75
N VAL A 338 20.67 42.93 9.92
CA VAL A 338 20.24 43.71 8.75
C VAL A 338 21.21 43.43 7.61
N ASP A 339 20.72 43.26 6.39
CA ASP A 339 21.54 42.97 5.20
C ASP A 339 22.49 44.13 4.82
N MET A 340 22.03 45.37 5.01
CA MET A 340 22.77 46.60 4.78
C MET A 340 22.68 47.52 6.00
N SER A 341 23.78 47.63 6.75
CA SER A 341 23.90 48.58 7.88
C SER A 341 23.84 50.05 7.45
N SER A 342 24.14 50.33 6.18
CA SER A 342 23.90 51.61 5.53
C SER A 342 23.71 51.41 4.03
N VAL A 343 22.94 52.32 3.41
CA VAL A 343 22.78 52.41 1.96
C VAL A 343 23.70 53.49 1.44
N ALA A 344 24.68 53.09 0.63
CA ALA A 344 25.71 53.97 0.08
C ALA A 344 25.13 55.21 -0.62
N GLY A 345 25.81 56.34 -0.49
CA GLY A 345 25.50 57.58 -1.20
C GLY A 345 25.76 57.47 -2.71
N VAL A 346 25.23 58.44 -3.47
CA VAL A 346 25.40 58.54 -4.92
C VAL A 346 25.88 59.95 -5.25
N THR A 347 26.96 60.10 -6.00
CA THR A 347 27.60 61.38 -6.34
C THR A 347 27.62 61.62 -7.85
N ASN A 348 27.83 62.88 -8.28
CA ASN A 348 27.85 63.29 -9.69
C ASN A 348 26.53 62.96 -10.43
N ILE A 349 25.39 63.09 -9.75
CA ILE A 349 24.06 62.86 -10.32
C ILE A 349 23.80 63.91 -11.40
N THR A 350 23.23 63.46 -12.53
CA THR A 350 22.98 64.31 -13.71
C THR A 350 21.49 64.58 -13.97
N PRO A 351 21.12 65.66 -14.70
CA PRO A 351 19.72 66.11 -14.82
C PRO A 351 18.78 65.14 -15.54
N GLY A 352 18.09 64.30 -14.77
CA GLY A 352 17.17 63.27 -15.27
C GLY A 352 17.76 61.85 -15.30
N GLN A 353 18.90 61.63 -14.65
CA GLN A 353 19.45 60.30 -14.37
C GLN A 353 18.45 59.43 -13.60
N LYS A 354 18.43 58.12 -13.89
CA LYS A 354 17.77 57.14 -13.04
C LYS A 354 18.73 56.68 -11.95
N VAL A 355 18.22 56.55 -10.73
CA VAL A 355 18.90 55.93 -9.59
C VAL A 355 17.92 54.93 -9.02
N ASP A 356 18.35 53.69 -8.84
CA ASP A 356 17.46 52.60 -8.46
C ASP A 356 17.03 52.69 -6.99
N ASP A 357 15.82 52.20 -6.70
CA ASP A 357 15.32 52.02 -5.33
C ASP A 357 16.09 50.88 -4.63
N VAL A 358 16.27 51.01 -3.32
CA VAL A 358 17.04 50.05 -2.50
C VAL A 358 16.13 49.42 -1.45
N VAL A 359 16.28 48.11 -1.23
CA VAL A 359 15.52 47.38 -0.21
C VAL A 359 16.47 46.87 0.86
N VAL A 360 16.28 47.32 2.10
CA VAL A 360 17.01 46.90 3.29
C VAL A 360 16.15 45.89 4.05
N THR A 361 16.69 44.72 4.32
CA THR A 361 16.00 43.59 4.96
C THR A 361 16.57 43.34 6.35
N TYR A 362 15.70 43.44 7.35
CA TYR A 362 15.97 43.01 8.72
C TYR A 362 15.59 41.53 8.90
N SER A 363 16.41 40.79 9.65
CA SER A 363 16.16 39.39 9.97
C SER A 363 16.36 39.11 11.46
N LYS A 364 15.64 38.12 11.96
CA LYS A 364 15.86 37.56 13.30
C LYS A 364 16.79 36.36 13.19
N LYS A 365 17.47 36.02 14.28
CA LYS A 365 18.34 34.85 14.34
C LYS A 365 17.78 33.81 15.29
N TYR A 366 17.52 32.63 14.74
CA TYR A 366 17.04 31.46 15.47
C TYR A 366 18.19 30.50 15.75
N HIS A 367 18.10 29.77 16.86
CA HIS A 367 19.00 28.67 17.18
C HIS A 367 18.22 27.45 17.65
N THR A 368 18.87 26.29 17.63
CA THR A 368 18.25 25.03 18.04
C THR A 368 19.07 24.24 19.04
N ASP A 369 18.45 23.87 20.16
CA ASP A 369 18.93 22.76 21.00
C ASP A 369 18.27 21.44 20.56
N VAL A 370 18.92 20.31 20.88
CA VAL A 370 18.31 18.99 20.70
C VAL A 370 17.63 18.56 22.00
N GLU A 371 16.38 18.12 21.91
CA GLU A 371 15.72 17.33 22.94
C GLU A 371 15.64 15.88 22.47
N SER A 372 16.10 14.94 23.29
CA SER A 372 16.01 13.51 23.02
C SER A 372 15.23 12.76 24.11
N LYS A 373 14.56 11.67 23.71
CA LYS A 373 13.90 10.68 24.57
C LYS A 373 14.30 9.28 24.10
N ASN A 374 14.36 8.32 25.02
CA ASN A 374 14.61 6.93 24.68
C ASN A 374 13.30 6.13 24.69
N VAL A 375 13.20 5.17 23.77
CA VAL A 375 12.10 4.19 23.67
C VAL A 375 12.70 2.78 23.63
N ASN A 376 12.15 1.86 24.41
CA ASN A 376 12.78 0.57 24.71
C ASN A 376 11.92 -0.62 24.29
N ARG A 377 12.53 -1.55 23.54
CA ARG A 377 12.01 -2.90 23.32
C ARG A 377 12.72 -3.84 24.28
N THR A 378 11.96 -4.44 25.19
CA THR A 378 12.46 -5.47 26.11
C THR A 378 12.06 -6.85 25.58
N ILE A 379 13.02 -7.75 25.47
CA ILE A 379 12.82 -9.14 25.05
C ILE A 379 13.06 -10.02 26.27
N GLU A 380 11.98 -10.62 26.77
CA GLU A 380 11.99 -11.45 27.98
C GLU A 380 11.80 -12.92 27.62
N TYR A 381 12.63 -13.77 28.21
CA TYR A 381 12.60 -15.22 27.97
C TYR A 381 11.96 -15.94 29.16
N TYR A 382 11.04 -16.85 28.87
CA TYR A 382 10.20 -17.55 29.84
C TYR A 382 10.20 -19.07 29.59
N ASP A 383 10.05 -19.83 30.68
CA ASP A 383 9.63 -21.23 30.69
C ASP A 383 8.11 -21.28 30.44
N SER A 384 7.65 -22.04 29.45
CA SER A 384 6.23 -22.14 29.07
C SER A 384 5.39 -23.05 29.97
N VAL A 385 6.03 -23.90 30.78
CA VAL A 385 5.40 -24.89 31.68
C VAL A 385 5.20 -24.28 33.07
N THR A 386 6.17 -23.52 33.59
CA THR A 386 6.04 -22.83 34.89
C THR A 386 5.66 -21.35 34.77
N ASN A 387 5.74 -20.76 33.57
CA ASN A 387 5.56 -19.32 33.32
C ASN A 387 6.52 -18.42 34.16
N THR A 388 7.68 -18.96 34.55
CA THR A 388 8.75 -18.20 35.20
C THR A 388 9.78 -17.73 34.18
N LYS A 389 10.58 -16.70 34.50
CA LYS A 389 11.66 -16.25 33.61
C LYS A 389 12.76 -17.31 33.53
N ILE A 390 13.29 -17.52 32.33
CA ILE A 390 14.52 -18.31 32.14
C ILE A 390 15.65 -17.67 32.97
N PRO A 391 16.47 -18.46 33.69
CA PRO A 391 17.62 -17.93 34.42
C PRO A 391 18.58 -17.19 33.50
N SER A 392 19.02 -16.01 33.91
CA SER A 392 19.94 -15.12 33.15
C SER A 392 21.21 -15.83 32.68
N ASN A 393 21.77 -16.72 33.52
CA ASN A 393 22.94 -17.52 33.19
C ASN A 393 22.73 -18.55 32.05
N LEU A 394 21.48 -18.71 31.55
CA LEU A 394 21.15 -19.45 30.33
C LEU A 394 20.78 -18.44 29.24
N GLU A 395 19.75 -17.63 29.47
CA GLU A 395 19.31 -16.58 28.56
C GLU A 395 18.96 -15.29 29.31
N ASP A 396 19.52 -14.18 28.84
CA ASP A 396 19.39 -12.86 29.48
C ASP A 396 18.21 -12.08 28.91
N THR A 397 17.54 -11.27 29.74
CA THR A 397 16.56 -10.29 29.22
C THR A 397 17.30 -9.23 28.41
N VAL A 398 16.99 -9.08 27.13
CA VAL A 398 17.65 -8.12 26.23
C VAL A 398 16.82 -6.85 26.14
N THR A 399 17.40 -5.70 26.46
CA THR A 399 16.78 -4.39 26.20
C THR A 399 17.47 -3.73 25.01
N GLN A 400 16.67 -3.37 24.01
CA GLN A 400 17.07 -2.61 22.84
C GLN A 400 16.46 -1.21 22.93
N THR A 401 17.28 -0.17 22.78
CA THR A 401 16.86 1.23 22.87
C THR A 401 16.90 1.89 21.49
N ALA A 402 15.92 2.75 21.22
CA ALA A 402 15.97 3.75 20.18
C ALA A 402 15.93 5.15 20.80
N THR A 403 16.81 6.02 20.34
CA THR A 403 16.83 7.42 20.75
C THR A 403 16.10 8.23 19.69
N LEU A 404 14.97 8.81 20.12
CA LEU A 404 14.18 9.75 19.35
C LEU A 404 14.63 11.17 19.71
N ALA A 405 14.85 12.01 18.70
CA ALA A 405 15.26 13.41 18.85
C ALA A 405 14.33 14.36 18.09
N ARG A 406 14.13 15.55 18.65
CA ARG A 406 13.54 16.71 17.98
C ARG A 406 14.29 17.98 18.38
N LYS A 407 14.29 18.99 17.51
CA LYS A 407 15.00 20.25 17.75
C LYS A 407 14.05 21.29 18.35
N LYS A 408 14.45 21.87 19.49
CA LYS A 408 13.79 23.02 20.12
C LYS A 408 14.27 24.29 19.45
N ILE A 409 13.37 25.08 18.87
CA ILE A 409 13.69 26.38 18.26
C ILE A 409 13.53 27.48 19.31
N PHE A 410 14.55 28.32 19.42
CA PHE A 410 14.56 29.53 20.24
C PHE A 410 14.83 30.77 19.37
N ASP A 411 14.28 31.92 19.78
CA ASP A 411 14.75 33.21 19.26
C ASP A 411 16.10 33.62 19.89
N SER A 412 16.65 34.74 19.42
CA SER A 412 17.89 35.34 19.92
C SER A 412 17.87 35.75 21.40
N GLN A 413 16.70 35.75 22.04
CA GLN A 413 16.50 36.09 23.45
C GLN A 413 16.31 34.83 24.32
N ASN A 414 16.63 33.65 23.77
CA ASN A 414 16.45 32.33 24.38
C ASN A 414 14.99 32.03 24.75
N LYS A 415 14.02 32.69 24.13
CA LYS A 415 12.60 32.38 24.31
C LYS A 415 12.23 31.23 23.38
N PHE A 416 11.69 30.17 23.97
CA PHE A 416 11.23 29.00 23.23
C PHE A 416 10.05 29.36 22.30
N ILE A 417 10.15 28.95 21.03
CA ILE A 417 9.14 29.19 20.00
C ILE A 417 8.29 27.94 19.76
N GLY A 418 8.93 26.78 19.69
CA GLY A 418 8.33 25.51 19.31
C GLY A 418 9.39 24.51 18.87
N TYR A 419 8.97 23.38 18.32
CA TYR A 419 9.86 22.36 17.76
C TYR A 419 9.94 22.49 16.24
N GLY A 420 11.04 22.06 15.62
CA GLY A 420 11.16 21.95 14.16
C GLY A 420 12.55 22.24 13.62
N THR A 421 12.64 22.85 12.44
CA THR A 421 13.91 23.12 11.73
C THR A 421 14.14 24.62 11.52
N ILE A 422 15.41 25.04 11.45
CA ILE A 422 15.84 26.37 11.02
C ILE A 422 16.51 26.29 9.64
N SER A 423 16.55 27.40 8.90
CA SER A 423 17.37 27.51 7.69
C SER A 423 18.87 27.50 8.03
N GLU A 424 19.72 27.18 7.04
CA GLU A 424 21.17 27.02 7.23
C GLU A 424 21.88 28.30 7.73
N ASP A 425 21.34 29.47 7.39
CA ASP A 425 21.75 30.80 7.87
C ASP A 425 21.16 31.18 9.24
N GLY A 426 20.18 30.41 9.74
CA GLY A 426 19.43 30.66 10.96
C GLY A 426 18.43 31.82 10.89
N THR A 427 18.09 32.36 9.70
CA THR A 427 17.20 33.54 9.57
C THR A 427 15.71 33.20 9.56
N SER A 428 15.35 31.94 9.34
CA SER A 428 13.97 31.46 9.27
C SER A 428 13.81 30.09 9.93
N TYR A 429 12.55 29.70 10.21
CA TYR A 429 12.23 28.39 10.79
C TYR A 429 10.94 27.80 10.20
N LYS A 430 10.82 26.48 10.32
CA LYS A 430 9.59 25.70 10.09
C LYS A 430 9.27 24.93 11.35
N LEU A 431 8.03 25.05 11.84
CA LEU A 431 7.55 24.29 12.98
C LEU A 431 7.21 22.85 12.55
N ASP A 432 7.70 21.90 13.33
CA ASP A 432 7.42 20.47 13.24
C ASP A 432 7.64 19.85 14.63
N ASP A 433 6.59 19.27 15.20
CA ASP A 433 6.65 18.60 16.52
C ASP A 433 6.90 17.08 16.41
N GLY A 434 7.19 16.61 15.19
CA GLY A 434 7.61 15.24 14.92
C GLY A 434 8.90 14.86 15.66
N TRP A 435 8.85 13.70 16.33
CA TRP A 435 10.05 13.03 16.81
C TRP A 435 10.71 12.25 15.66
N THR A 436 12.02 12.39 15.51
CA THR A 436 12.80 11.70 14.48
C THR A 436 13.74 10.67 15.12
N VAL A 437 14.05 9.57 14.43
CA VAL A 437 14.99 8.56 14.93
C VAL A 437 16.43 9.06 14.74
N GLU A 438 17.12 9.31 15.85
CA GLU A 438 18.55 9.69 15.85
C GLU A 438 19.44 8.44 15.81
N SER A 439 19.09 7.41 16.58
CA SER A 439 19.73 6.09 16.54
C SER A 439 18.78 5.00 17.05
N GLN A 440 19.00 3.75 16.64
CA GLN A 440 18.23 2.61 17.16
C GLN A 440 19.04 1.32 17.21
N THR A 441 18.69 0.48 18.18
CA THR A 441 19.23 -0.88 18.36
C THR A 441 18.14 -1.95 18.29
N TRP A 442 16.96 -1.64 17.74
CA TRP A 442 15.81 -2.55 17.57
C TRP A 442 16.03 -3.59 16.42
N ILE A 443 17.23 -4.14 16.36
CA ILE A 443 17.67 -5.15 15.39
C ILE A 443 17.12 -6.54 15.73
N LYS A 444 17.19 -7.46 14.76
CA LYS A 444 16.90 -8.88 14.97
C LYS A 444 17.72 -9.42 16.16
N GLN A 445 17.05 -10.10 17.08
CA GLN A 445 17.65 -10.75 18.24
C GLN A 445 17.36 -12.25 18.16
N ASP A 446 18.39 -13.07 17.97
CA ASP A 446 18.25 -14.52 17.99
C ASP A 446 18.14 -15.07 19.42
N SER A 447 17.34 -16.11 19.59
CA SER A 447 17.14 -16.84 20.86
C SER A 447 18.16 -17.98 20.96
N LYS A 448 18.83 -18.17 22.11
CA LYS A 448 19.81 -19.26 22.28
C LYS A 448 19.16 -20.65 22.20
N ASN A 449 19.92 -21.63 21.71
CA ASN A 449 19.54 -23.03 21.78
C ASN A 449 19.75 -23.57 23.21
N LEU A 450 18.67 -23.74 23.97
CA LEU A 450 18.70 -24.22 25.36
C LEU A 450 18.52 -25.75 25.50
N LYS A 451 18.58 -26.53 24.41
CA LYS A 451 18.35 -27.99 24.44
C LYS A 451 19.26 -28.79 25.35
N ALA A 452 20.48 -28.32 25.59
CA ALA A 452 21.42 -28.94 26.52
C ALA A 452 20.98 -28.82 28.01
N TYR A 453 20.06 -27.89 28.31
CA TYR A 453 19.52 -27.64 29.64
C TYR A 453 18.09 -28.20 29.82
N GLY A 454 17.67 -29.10 28.93
CA GLY A 454 16.37 -29.77 29.01
C GLY A 454 15.21 -29.01 28.36
N TYR A 455 15.42 -27.82 27.78
CA TYR A 455 14.36 -27.05 27.10
C TYR A 455 14.17 -27.49 25.63
N THR A 456 13.01 -27.18 25.03
CA THR A 456 12.77 -27.32 23.58
C THR A 456 13.47 -26.20 22.79
N ASP A 457 13.26 -26.15 21.47
CA ASP A 457 13.39 -24.87 20.77
C ASP A 457 12.34 -23.87 21.33
N PRO A 458 12.62 -22.56 21.30
CA PRO A 458 11.65 -21.54 21.70
C PRO A 458 10.53 -21.37 20.69
N ASP A 459 9.39 -20.83 21.13
CA ASP A 459 8.25 -20.44 20.29
C ASP A 459 8.63 -19.41 19.21
N LYS A 460 9.69 -18.65 19.46
CA LYS A 460 10.31 -17.70 18.54
C LYS A 460 11.82 -17.94 18.52
N ALA A 461 12.31 -18.51 17.41
CA ALA A 461 13.75 -18.70 17.17
C ALA A 461 14.53 -17.37 17.18
N PHE A 462 13.84 -16.28 16.88
CA PHE A 462 14.34 -14.90 16.97
C PHE A 462 13.16 -13.93 17.16
N VAL A 463 13.44 -12.76 17.72
CA VAL A 463 12.58 -11.58 17.60
C VAL A 463 13.11 -10.75 16.44
N GLU A 464 12.29 -10.49 15.42
CA GLU A 464 12.74 -9.77 14.22
C GLU A 464 13.14 -8.32 14.47
N ALA A 465 13.85 -7.72 13.51
CA ALA A 465 14.06 -6.28 13.50
C ALA A 465 12.71 -5.53 13.44
N ALA A 466 12.59 -4.40 14.12
CA ALA A 466 11.38 -3.57 14.12
C ALA A 466 11.72 -2.13 13.75
N ILE A 467 10.88 -1.52 12.92
CA ILE A 467 11.02 -0.13 12.49
C ILE A 467 10.47 0.77 13.60
N VAL A 468 11.30 1.67 14.11
CA VAL A 468 10.90 2.73 15.06
C VAL A 468 10.53 4.00 14.28
N ASP A 469 9.52 4.71 14.75
CA ASP A 469 9.08 6.03 14.30
C ASP A 469 8.96 7.01 15.48
N GLY A 470 8.49 8.24 15.22
CA GLY A 470 8.31 9.25 16.27
C GLY A 470 7.21 8.96 17.32
N ASN A 471 6.30 8.04 16.99
CA ASN A 471 5.13 7.67 17.80
C ASN A 471 5.34 6.38 18.60
N THR A 472 6.43 5.65 18.35
CA THR A 472 6.71 4.34 18.94
C THR A 472 6.82 4.44 20.47
N GLU A 473 6.20 3.49 21.17
CA GLU A 473 6.18 3.38 22.64
C GLU A 473 7.03 2.19 23.14
N ASP A 474 7.32 2.17 24.45
CA ASP A 474 8.04 1.06 25.10
C ASP A 474 7.24 -0.24 24.97
N THR A 475 7.90 -1.31 24.53
CA THR A 475 7.24 -2.59 24.21
C THR A 475 7.98 -3.78 24.81
N THR A 476 7.24 -4.86 25.11
CA THR A 476 7.79 -6.10 25.69
C THR A 476 7.40 -7.31 24.84
N VAL A 477 8.40 -7.95 24.24
CA VAL A 477 8.23 -9.22 23.51
C VAL A 477 8.59 -10.36 24.45
N LYS A 478 7.70 -11.35 24.59
CA LYS A 478 7.98 -12.57 25.35
C LYS A 478 8.27 -13.74 24.41
N VAL A 479 9.32 -14.49 24.74
CA VAL A 479 9.77 -15.71 24.07
C VAL A 479 9.68 -16.85 25.06
N TYR A 480 9.12 -17.99 24.65
CA TYR A 480 8.76 -19.11 25.53
C TYR A 480 9.47 -20.40 25.11
N TYR A 481 10.14 -21.05 26.05
CA TYR A 481 10.75 -22.37 25.87
C TYR A 481 9.91 -23.44 26.58
N GLY A 482 9.57 -24.53 25.88
CA GLY A 482 8.96 -25.72 26.47
C GLY A 482 10.00 -26.65 27.11
N HIS A 483 9.54 -27.75 27.72
CA HIS A 483 10.40 -28.77 28.32
C HIS A 483 10.56 -30.01 27.43
N GLN A 484 11.73 -30.62 27.48
CA GLN A 484 11.96 -31.98 26.98
C GLN A 484 11.59 -32.99 28.06
N TYR A 485 11.07 -34.12 27.59
CA TYR A 485 10.69 -35.26 28.42
C TYR A 485 11.47 -36.50 27.99
N GLU A 486 11.87 -37.32 28.95
CA GLU A 486 12.54 -38.59 28.71
C GLU A 486 11.73 -39.73 29.32
N SER A 487 11.26 -40.66 28.48
CA SER A 487 10.33 -41.72 28.86
C SER A 487 10.99 -43.09 28.84
N THR A 488 10.87 -43.84 29.94
CA THR A 488 11.35 -45.24 30.07
C THR A 488 10.21 -46.16 30.49
N THR A 489 10.07 -47.31 29.84
CA THR A 489 9.12 -48.35 30.28
C THR A 489 9.70 -49.12 31.47
N ILE A 490 8.97 -49.11 32.59
CA ILE A 490 9.26 -49.91 33.78
C ILE A 490 8.28 -51.08 33.89
N TYR A 491 8.70 -52.14 34.58
CA TYR A 491 8.00 -53.42 34.66
C TYR A 491 7.70 -53.82 36.11
N LYS A 492 6.61 -54.58 36.31
CA LYS A 492 6.20 -55.16 37.59
C LYS A 492 5.87 -56.64 37.39
N PRO A 493 6.32 -57.53 38.30
CA PRO A 493 6.06 -58.96 38.22
C PRO A 493 4.59 -59.31 38.44
N GLY A 494 4.19 -60.45 37.89
CA GLY A 494 2.99 -61.20 38.27
C GLY A 494 3.34 -62.67 38.52
N THR A 495 2.51 -63.38 39.29
CA THR A 495 2.74 -64.79 39.66
C THR A 495 1.47 -65.64 39.61
N GLN A 496 1.63 -66.93 39.32
CA GLN A 496 0.65 -67.99 39.56
C GLN A 496 1.24 -69.02 40.52
N ILE A 497 0.45 -69.49 41.49
CA ILE A 497 0.81 -70.58 42.40
C ILE A 497 -0.26 -71.68 42.32
N VAL A 498 0.14 -72.93 42.11
CA VAL A 498 -0.75 -74.09 42.17
C VAL A 498 -0.45 -74.91 43.43
N HIS A 499 -1.44 -74.98 44.32
CA HIS A 499 -1.37 -75.74 45.57
C HIS A 499 -1.94 -77.15 45.41
N TYR A 500 -1.17 -78.16 45.86
CA TYR A 500 -1.58 -79.56 45.82
C TYR A 500 -1.82 -80.07 47.25
N VAL A 501 -3.07 -80.37 47.60
CA VAL A 501 -3.45 -80.75 48.98
C VAL A 501 -4.34 -81.99 49.08
N ASP A 502 -4.54 -82.51 50.29
CA ASP A 502 -5.60 -83.48 50.59
C ASP A 502 -6.94 -82.80 50.95
N ASN A 503 -7.98 -83.60 51.19
CA ASN A 503 -9.30 -83.14 51.63
C ASN A 503 -9.31 -82.37 52.96
N ASN A 504 -8.25 -82.46 53.77
CA ASN A 504 -8.10 -81.74 55.02
C ASN A 504 -7.33 -80.42 54.84
N GLY A 505 -6.77 -80.18 53.64
CA GLY A 505 -5.93 -79.03 53.33
C GLY A 505 -4.44 -79.22 53.65
N ASN A 506 -3.99 -80.43 54.01
CA ASN A 506 -2.57 -80.72 54.19
C ASN A 506 -1.87 -80.77 52.82
N LYS A 507 -0.63 -80.28 52.76
CA LYS A 507 0.18 -80.29 51.53
C LYS A 507 0.51 -81.72 51.09
N VAL A 508 0.29 -82.02 49.81
CA VAL A 508 0.46 -83.34 49.18
C VAL A 508 1.61 -83.37 48.18
N PHE A 509 1.86 -82.27 47.47
CA PHE A 509 3.06 -82.04 46.67
C PHE A 509 3.58 -80.61 46.90
N GLU A 510 4.80 -80.32 46.45
CA GLU A 510 5.33 -78.96 46.45
C GLU A 510 4.55 -78.04 45.52
N ASP A 511 4.39 -76.77 45.94
CA ASP A 511 3.57 -75.80 45.23
C ASP A 511 4.25 -75.40 43.92
N LYS A 512 3.52 -75.44 42.79
CA LYS A 512 4.09 -75.07 41.50
C LYS A 512 3.91 -73.57 41.26
N VAL A 513 5.01 -72.82 41.34
CA VAL A 513 5.04 -71.38 41.08
C VAL A 513 5.46 -71.11 39.64
N GLN A 514 4.74 -70.21 38.96
CA GLN A 514 5.15 -69.55 37.73
C GLN A 514 5.21 -68.04 37.96
N THR A 515 6.23 -67.37 37.41
CA THR A 515 6.47 -65.93 37.56
C THR A 515 6.78 -65.32 36.19
N ASP A 516 6.24 -64.14 35.92
CA ASP A 516 6.66 -63.29 34.80
C ASP A 516 7.01 -61.91 35.35
N ASP A 517 8.32 -61.58 35.35
CA ASP A 517 8.85 -60.31 35.87
C ASP A 517 8.38 -59.08 35.09
N LYS A 518 7.74 -59.27 33.93
CA LYS A 518 7.25 -58.23 33.03
C LYS A 518 5.74 -58.33 32.74
N ALA A 519 4.99 -59.04 33.59
CA ALA A 519 3.54 -59.19 33.49
C ALA A 519 2.76 -57.87 33.35
N PHE A 520 3.26 -56.78 33.95
CA PHE A 520 2.67 -55.44 33.87
C PHE A 520 3.74 -54.40 33.53
N SER A 521 3.32 -53.34 32.82
CA SER A 521 4.18 -52.22 32.45
C SER A 521 3.57 -50.86 32.81
N ALA A 522 4.45 -49.87 33.01
CA ALA A 522 4.10 -48.46 33.13
C ALA A 522 5.18 -47.62 32.45
N THR A 523 4.82 -46.43 31.96
CA THR A 523 5.77 -45.46 31.42
C THR A 523 6.15 -44.49 32.52
N GLN A 524 7.44 -44.43 32.85
CA GLN A 524 8.02 -43.40 33.70
C GLN A 524 8.55 -42.27 32.82
N THR A 525 8.10 -41.05 33.06
CA THR A 525 8.47 -39.86 32.27
C THR A 525 9.11 -38.81 33.17
N THR A 526 10.35 -38.46 32.86
CA THR A 526 11.14 -37.44 33.55
C THR A 526 11.13 -36.13 32.77
N ASP A 527 10.78 -35.04 33.44
CA ASP A 527 10.93 -33.67 32.96
C ASP A 527 12.40 -33.23 33.09
N LYS A 528 13.04 -32.84 31.97
CA LYS A 528 14.50 -32.57 31.96
C LYS A 528 14.91 -31.23 32.59
N VAL A 529 13.98 -30.30 32.77
CA VAL A 529 14.27 -28.97 33.34
C VAL A 529 14.09 -28.99 34.86
N THR A 530 12.99 -29.58 35.32
CA THR A 530 12.62 -29.62 36.74
C THR A 530 13.11 -30.87 37.47
N GLY A 531 13.51 -31.92 36.74
CA GLY A 531 13.84 -33.23 37.32
C GLY A 531 12.63 -33.98 37.89
N VAL A 532 11.40 -33.50 37.65
CA VAL A 532 10.18 -34.15 38.16
C VAL A 532 9.93 -35.44 37.39
N VAL A 533 9.80 -36.54 38.13
CA VAL A 533 9.50 -37.87 37.59
C VAL A 533 8.03 -38.19 37.82
N THR A 534 7.34 -38.54 36.74
CA THR A 534 5.95 -39.01 36.75
C THR A 534 5.89 -40.46 36.26
N THR A 535 4.89 -41.22 36.70
CA THR A 535 4.68 -42.61 36.25
C THR A 535 3.22 -42.79 35.85
N SER A 536 2.97 -43.40 34.70
CA SER A 536 1.62 -43.73 34.25
C SER A 536 0.93 -44.71 35.20
N ALA A 537 -0.39 -44.88 35.03
CA ALA A 537 -1.06 -46.06 35.55
C ALA A 537 -0.35 -47.33 35.01
N TRP A 538 -0.29 -48.37 35.85
CA TRP A 538 0.15 -49.70 35.45
C TRP A 538 -0.89 -50.34 34.55
N THR A 539 -0.45 -51.03 33.50
CA THR A 539 -1.30 -51.71 32.52
C THR A 539 -0.78 -53.10 32.20
N GLY A 540 -1.66 -53.95 31.64
CA GLY A 540 -1.36 -55.33 31.26
C GLY A 540 -2.17 -56.37 32.02
N THR A 541 -2.21 -57.57 31.45
CA THR A 541 -2.82 -58.79 32.01
C THR A 541 -1.96 -59.96 31.59
N LYS A 542 -1.62 -60.86 32.52
CA LYS A 542 -0.79 -62.03 32.25
C LYS A 542 -1.57 -63.30 32.55
N THR A 543 -1.92 -64.05 31.50
CA THR A 543 -2.35 -65.44 31.65
C THR A 543 -1.11 -66.32 31.82
N PHE A 544 -1.14 -67.19 32.80
CA PHE A 544 -0.13 -68.22 33.06
C PHE A 544 -0.53 -69.56 32.43
N ASP A 545 0.43 -70.46 32.26
CA ASP A 545 0.17 -71.74 31.59
C ASP A 545 -0.62 -72.71 32.51
N GLU A 546 -1.29 -73.68 31.90
CA GLU A 546 -1.81 -74.85 32.61
C GLU A 546 -0.70 -75.89 32.84
N GLU A 547 -0.67 -76.44 34.05
CA GLU A 547 0.26 -77.49 34.48
C GLU A 547 -0.49 -78.82 34.63
N THR A 548 0.14 -79.93 34.25
CA THR A 548 -0.43 -81.26 34.47
C THR A 548 -0.37 -81.63 35.94
N THR A 549 -1.51 -82.02 36.52
CA THR A 549 -1.60 -82.48 37.90
C THR A 549 -0.71 -83.73 38.12
N PRO A 550 0.15 -83.76 39.15
CA PRO A 550 0.99 -84.91 39.44
C PRO A 550 0.20 -86.21 39.71
N PHE A 551 0.80 -87.35 39.39
CA PHE A 551 0.27 -88.65 39.79
C PHE A 551 0.58 -88.91 41.28
N LYS A 552 -0.41 -89.41 42.02
CA LYS A 552 -0.24 -89.97 43.36
C LYS A 552 -0.91 -91.35 43.40
N ASP A 553 -0.18 -92.35 43.86
CA ASP A 553 -0.76 -93.69 44.06
C ASP A 553 -1.75 -93.70 45.24
N ASP A 554 -2.71 -94.64 45.24
CA ASP A 554 -3.85 -94.72 46.17
C ASP A 554 -4.82 -93.52 46.23
N TYR A 555 -4.58 -92.44 45.48
CA TYR A 555 -5.38 -91.20 45.49
C TYR A 555 -5.72 -90.72 44.07
N HIS A 556 -6.88 -90.08 43.91
CA HIS A 556 -7.23 -89.34 42.70
C HIS A 556 -7.40 -87.85 42.99
N ALA A 557 -7.04 -87.01 42.02
CA ALA A 557 -7.24 -85.56 42.05
C ALA A 557 -8.64 -85.17 41.53
N ASP A 558 -9.10 -83.97 41.91
CA ASP A 558 -10.35 -83.36 41.41
C ASP A 558 -10.27 -83.00 39.92
N ARG A 559 -9.06 -82.75 39.39
CA ARG A 559 -8.82 -82.33 38.00
C ARG A 559 -7.47 -82.82 37.44
N LYS A 560 -7.34 -82.76 36.12
CA LYS A 560 -6.16 -83.25 35.37
C LYS A 560 -5.13 -82.16 35.08
N THR A 561 -5.57 -80.92 34.92
CA THR A 561 -4.73 -79.72 34.74
C THR A 561 -5.14 -78.65 35.73
N ALA A 562 -4.20 -77.77 36.08
CA ALA A 562 -4.38 -76.72 37.08
C ALA A 562 -3.54 -75.49 36.71
N GLY A 563 -3.89 -74.32 37.23
CA GLY A 563 -3.36 -73.04 36.75
C GLY A 563 -4.21 -72.47 35.61
N GLY A 564 -3.58 -71.98 34.54
CA GLY A 564 -4.29 -71.28 33.45
C GLY A 564 -4.86 -69.90 33.85
N LEU A 565 -4.47 -69.36 35.01
CA LEU A 565 -5.08 -68.18 35.61
C LEU A 565 -4.53 -66.87 35.03
N ALA A 566 -5.40 -65.86 34.94
CA ALA A 566 -5.05 -64.51 34.48
C ALA A 566 -4.80 -63.57 35.67
N ALA A 567 -3.55 -63.17 35.86
CA ALA A 567 -3.16 -62.10 36.79
C ALA A 567 -3.42 -60.71 36.18
N THR A 568 -3.82 -59.76 37.02
CA THR A 568 -4.12 -58.37 36.63
C THR A 568 -3.32 -57.39 37.48
N VAL A 569 -3.28 -56.11 37.08
CA VAL A 569 -2.59 -55.06 37.85
C VAL A 569 -3.06 -54.99 39.31
N GLU A 570 -4.37 -55.17 39.52
CA GLU A 570 -5.04 -55.18 40.84
C GLU A 570 -4.81 -56.50 41.61
N ASN A 571 -4.84 -57.65 40.91
CA ASN A 571 -4.56 -58.96 41.48
C ASN A 571 -3.37 -59.62 40.76
N PRO A 572 -2.12 -59.22 41.07
CA PRO A 572 -0.93 -59.65 40.34
C PRO A 572 -0.46 -61.07 40.70
N ASN A 573 -0.98 -61.63 41.78
CA ASN A 573 -0.67 -62.98 42.26
C ASN A 573 -1.97 -63.78 42.26
N VAL A 574 -2.00 -64.91 41.56
CA VAL A 574 -3.18 -65.78 41.42
C VAL A 574 -2.89 -67.19 41.94
N GLU A 575 -3.85 -67.76 42.66
CA GLU A 575 -3.71 -69.06 43.33
C GLU A 575 -4.75 -70.06 42.79
N ASP A 576 -4.31 -71.24 42.36
CA ASP A 576 -5.17 -72.40 42.10
C ASP A 576 -4.91 -73.51 43.13
N LYS A 577 -5.89 -74.41 43.30
CA LYS A 577 -5.87 -75.47 44.31
C LYS A 577 -6.44 -76.77 43.76
N VAL A 578 -5.61 -77.81 43.77
CA VAL A 578 -5.94 -79.20 43.43
C VAL A 578 -6.09 -80.02 44.71
N VAL A 579 -7.07 -80.91 44.76
CA VAL A 579 -7.42 -81.70 45.94
C VAL A 579 -7.38 -83.19 45.63
N TYR A 580 -6.58 -83.94 46.40
CA TYR A 580 -6.45 -85.40 46.30
C TYR A 580 -7.34 -86.12 47.32
N THR A 581 -8.14 -87.05 46.84
CA THR A 581 -9.05 -87.91 47.61
C THR A 581 -8.58 -89.37 47.53
N PRO A 582 -8.62 -90.16 48.63
CA PRO A 582 -8.31 -91.59 48.57
C PRO A 582 -9.27 -92.38 47.67
N ASN A 583 -8.75 -93.42 47.03
CA ASN A 583 -9.53 -94.36 46.22
C ASN A 583 -10.29 -95.38 47.10
N GLY A 584 -11.33 -95.99 46.53
CA GLY A 584 -12.08 -97.09 47.15
C GLY A 584 -11.26 -98.39 47.20
N LYS A 585 -11.80 -99.42 47.87
CA LYS A 585 -11.11 -100.70 48.10
C LYS A 585 -11.81 -101.88 47.43
N LEU A 586 -11.04 -102.94 47.13
CA LEU A 586 -11.62 -104.24 46.84
C LEU A 586 -12.11 -104.89 48.14
N ILE A 587 -13.35 -105.39 48.13
CA ILE A 587 -14.01 -106.01 49.29
C ILE A 587 -14.45 -107.44 48.94
N PRO A 588 -13.74 -108.48 49.43
CA PRO A 588 -14.19 -109.87 49.31
C PRO A 588 -15.54 -110.12 49.98
N VAL A 589 -16.44 -110.82 49.29
CA VAL A 589 -17.79 -111.17 49.76
C VAL A 589 -18.17 -112.62 49.48
N ASP A 590 -19.09 -113.16 50.28
CA ASP A 590 -19.76 -114.45 50.02
C ASP A 590 -20.79 -114.33 48.87
N PRO A 591 -21.42 -115.42 48.39
CA PRO A 591 -22.45 -115.38 47.35
C PRO A 591 -23.66 -114.49 47.69
N GLU A 592 -23.98 -114.37 48.97
CA GLU A 592 -25.05 -113.55 49.53
C GLU A 592 -24.68 -112.05 49.60
N GLY A 593 -23.39 -111.71 49.45
CA GLY A 593 -22.86 -110.36 49.36
C GLY A 593 -22.39 -109.75 50.69
N ASN A 594 -22.26 -110.53 51.77
CA ASN A 594 -21.68 -110.12 53.05
C ASN A 594 -20.14 -110.13 52.98
N LYS A 595 -19.45 -109.28 53.76
CA LYS A 595 -17.97 -109.24 53.76
C LYS A 595 -17.39 -110.53 54.37
N ILE A 596 -16.44 -111.17 53.69
CA ILE A 596 -15.71 -112.32 54.26
C ILE A 596 -14.80 -111.80 55.38
N PRO A 597 -14.91 -112.30 56.63
CA PRO A 597 -14.09 -111.82 57.75
C PRO A 597 -12.59 -112.03 57.51
N ASN A 598 -11.78 -111.06 57.93
CA ASN A 598 -10.31 -111.07 57.85
C ASN A 598 -9.68 -111.17 56.45
N ALA A 599 -10.48 -111.15 55.36
CA ALA A 599 -9.95 -111.11 54.01
C ALA A 599 -9.27 -109.76 53.70
N PRO A 600 -8.14 -109.73 52.96
CA PRO A 600 -7.44 -108.47 52.66
C PRO A 600 -8.25 -107.56 51.73
N THR A 601 -8.11 -106.25 51.92
CA THR A 601 -8.86 -105.21 51.20
C THR A 601 -7.93 -104.18 50.54
N PRO A 602 -7.24 -104.56 49.45
CA PRO A 602 -6.33 -103.67 48.73
C PRO A 602 -7.10 -102.45 48.17
N THR A 603 -6.41 -101.32 48.08
CA THR A 603 -6.93 -100.12 47.43
C THR A 603 -7.02 -100.34 45.90
N ILE A 604 -7.94 -99.65 45.24
CA ILE A 604 -8.02 -99.65 43.78
C ILE A 604 -6.99 -98.64 43.22
N PRO A 605 -6.05 -99.07 42.35
CA PRO A 605 -4.94 -98.22 41.91
C PRO A 605 -5.37 -97.06 41.01
N THR A 606 -4.71 -95.92 41.15
CA THR A 606 -4.88 -94.72 40.30
C THR A 606 -4.33 -94.97 38.89
N ASP A 607 -4.90 -94.34 37.86
CA ASP A 607 -4.35 -94.39 36.49
C ASP A 607 -3.06 -93.53 36.38
N PRO A 608 -1.89 -94.12 36.04
CA PRO A 608 -0.65 -93.36 35.86
C PRO A 608 -0.67 -92.33 34.72
N LYS A 609 -1.71 -92.36 33.86
CA LYS A 609 -1.92 -91.42 32.73
C LYS A 609 -3.10 -90.46 32.97
N ASP A 610 -3.84 -90.63 34.06
CA ASP A 610 -4.93 -89.73 34.45
C ASP A 610 -5.12 -89.72 35.98
N PRO A 611 -4.57 -88.71 36.69
CA PRO A 611 -4.69 -88.65 38.15
C PRO A 611 -6.13 -88.48 38.63
N THR A 612 -7.12 -88.28 37.75
CA THR A 612 -8.54 -88.19 38.12
C THR A 612 -9.29 -89.53 38.04
N LYS A 613 -8.58 -90.64 37.75
CA LYS A 613 -9.16 -91.95 37.45
C LYS A 613 -8.44 -93.09 38.15
N THR A 614 -9.12 -94.23 38.24
CA THR A 614 -8.58 -95.51 38.67
C THR A 614 -8.53 -96.50 37.51
N VAL A 615 -7.70 -97.54 37.64
CA VAL A 615 -7.63 -98.68 36.71
C VAL A 615 -8.06 -99.99 37.43
N PRO A 616 -8.42 -101.05 36.69
CA PRO A 616 -8.67 -102.37 37.28
C PRO A 616 -7.47 -102.83 38.12
N SER A 617 -7.71 -103.21 39.38
CA SER A 617 -6.67 -103.87 40.17
C SER A 617 -6.45 -105.30 39.65
N THR A 618 -5.19 -105.66 39.47
CA THR A 618 -4.72 -107.03 39.24
C THR A 618 -4.50 -107.82 40.54
N ASP A 619 -4.46 -107.13 41.68
CA ASP A 619 -4.29 -107.72 43.00
C ASP A 619 -5.66 -108.15 43.55
N ILE A 620 -6.10 -109.33 43.14
CA ILE A 620 -7.32 -109.97 43.66
C ILE A 620 -6.95 -110.69 44.97
N PRO A 621 -7.62 -110.37 46.10
CA PRO A 621 -7.38 -111.02 47.39
C PRO A 621 -7.36 -112.56 47.32
N ASP A 622 -6.30 -113.17 47.87
CA ASP A 622 -6.34 -114.58 48.23
C ASP A 622 -7.13 -114.76 49.53
N VAL A 623 -8.02 -115.75 49.58
CA VAL A 623 -8.99 -115.97 50.65
C VAL A 623 -9.08 -117.46 50.99
N PRO A 624 -8.48 -117.92 52.11
CA PRO A 624 -8.38 -119.34 52.42
C PRO A 624 -9.74 -120.07 52.45
N ASN A 625 -9.81 -121.24 51.80
CA ASN A 625 -10.99 -122.09 51.64
C ASN A 625 -12.15 -121.47 50.82
N TRP A 626 -11.87 -120.41 50.07
CA TRP A 626 -12.81 -119.72 49.19
C TRP A 626 -12.17 -119.53 47.80
N THR A 627 -12.93 -119.71 46.72
CA THR A 627 -12.43 -119.41 45.35
C THR A 627 -13.23 -118.26 44.72
N PRO A 628 -12.55 -117.24 44.14
CA PRO A 628 -13.22 -116.07 43.55
C PRO A 628 -13.99 -116.45 42.29
N VAL A 629 -15.21 -115.92 42.15
CA VAL A 629 -16.06 -116.12 40.98
C VAL A 629 -15.63 -115.14 39.89
N ASN A 630 -15.22 -115.67 38.72
CA ASN A 630 -14.65 -114.93 37.58
C ASN A 630 -13.37 -114.12 37.89
N PRO A 631 -12.24 -114.78 38.24
CA PRO A 631 -10.96 -114.13 38.62
C PRO A 631 -10.23 -113.35 37.51
N GLY A 632 -10.90 -113.03 36.40
CA GLY A 632 -10.33 -112.29 35.25
C GLY A 632 -11.08 -111.01 34.88
N LYS A 633 -12.07 -110.56 35.68
CA LYS A 633 -12.81 -109.31 35.41
C LYS A 633 -13.15 -108.53 36.68
N THR A 634 -12.36 -107.50 36.95
CA THR A 634 -12.61 -106.44 37.94
C THR A 634 -12.93 -105.13 37.20
N ASP A 635 -14.19 -104.87 36.83
CA ASP A 635 -14.51 -103.59 36.13
C ASP A 635 -14.24 -102.38 37.06
N THR A 636 -13.55 -101.37 36.53
CA THR A 636 -13.27 -100.09 37.20
C THR A 636 -14.55 -99.48 37.82
N PRO A 637 -14.51 -98.97 39.06
CA PRO A 637 -15.64 -98.24 39.62
C PRO A 637 -15.90 -96.93 38.83
N LYS A 638 -17.16 -96.49 38.76
CA LYS A 638 -17.52 -95.25 38.05
C LYS A 638 -17.06 -93.99 38.79
N ASN A 639 -16.96 -94.08 40.11
CA ASN A 639 -16.37 -93.07 40.99
C ASN A 639 -15.12 -93.69 41.64
N PRO A 640 -13.92 -93.07 41.51
CA PRO A 640 -12.69 -93.58 42.11
C PRO A 640 -12.73 -93.90 43.61
N SER A 641 -13.58 -93.23 44.41
CA SER A 641 -13.76 -93.53 45.84
C SER A 641 -14.68 -94.72 46.18
N ASP A 642 -15.36 -95.34 45.21
CA ASP A 642 -16.33 -96.41 45.51
C ASP A 642 -15.65 -97.77 45.80
N ASP A 643 -16.01 -98.41 46.92
CA ASP A 643 -15.64 -99.80 47.22
C ASP A 643 -16.24 -100.77 46.19
N LYS A 644 -15.43 -101.72 45.69
CA LYS A 644 -15.83 -102.75 44.72
C LYS A 644 -15.90 -104.13 45.39
N LYS A 645 -17.09 -104.75 45.42
CA LYS A 645 -17.28 -106.12 45.92
C LYS A 645 -16.73 -107.18 44.94
N VAL A 646 -16.19 -108.28 45.48
CA VAL A 646 -15.68 -109.45 44.73
C VAL A 646 -16.20 -110.75 45.38
N PRO A 647 -17.01 -111.60 44.70
CA PRO A 647 -17.67 -112.78 45.30
C PRO A 647 -16.88 -114.11 45.22
N TYR A 648 -17.10 -115.05 46.16
CA TYR A 648 -16.40 -116.36 46.29
C TYR A 648 -17.34 -117.57 46.63
N THR A 649 -16.93 -118.85 46.56
CA THR A 649 -17.83 -120.06 46.78
C THR A 649 -17.16 -121.39 47.31
N ASN A 650 -17.95 -122.41 47.78
CA ASN A 650 -17.57 -123.80 48.24
C ASN A 650 -18.74 -124.86 48.32
N TYR A 651 -18.49 -126.17 48.62
CA TYR A 651 -19.39 -127.37 48.44
C TYR A 651 -19.28 -128.53 49.50
N CYS A 652 -20.10 -129.61 49.46
CA CYS A 652 -20.07 -130.81 50.37
C CYS A 652 -20.51 -132.21 49.79
N LEU A 653 -20.36 -133.32 50.56
CA LEU A 653 -20.56 -134.74 50.14
C LEU A 653 -21.57 -135.56 51.01
N THR A 654 -22.37 -136.43 50.39
CA THR A 654 -23.32 -137.38 51.04
C THR A 654 -23.20 -138.83 50.49
N GLU A 655 -23.66 -139.84 51.23
CA GLU A 655 -23.69 -141.29 50.91
C GLU A 655 -25.09 -141.89 51.10
N LYS A 656 -25.49 -142.89 50.28
CA LYS A 656 -26.77 -143.60 50.36
C LYS A 656 -26.67 -145.11 50.04
N TYR A 657 -27.52 -145.94 50.65
CA TYR A 657 -27.55 -147.40 50.43
C TYR A 657 -28.97 -147.85 50.03
N VAL A 658 -29.17 -148.28 48.77
CA VAL A 658 -30.49 -148.49 48.16
C VAL A 658 -30.60 -149.80 47.37
N ASP A 659 -31.81 -150.29 47.13
CA ASP A 659 -32.07 -151.31 46.11
C ASP A 659 -32.17 -150.72 44.69
N THR A 660 -32.39 -151.56 43.68
CA THR A 660 -32.57 -151.13 42.27
C THR A 660 -33.84 -150.34 41.99
N GLU A 661 -34.80 -150.30 42.91
CA GLU A 661 -35.99 -149.43 42.83
C GLU A 661 -35.73 -148.07 43.51
N GLY A 662 -34.53 -147.86 44.07
CA GLY A 662 -34.11 -146.63 44.72
C GLY A 662 -34.55 -146.52 46.19
N LYS A 663 -35.14 -147.57 46.76
CA LYS A 663 -35.60 -147.60 48.14
C LYS A 663 -34.42 -147.82 49.08
N GLU A 664 -34.33 -147.06 50.16
CA GLU A 664 -33.28 -147.24 51.16
C GLU A 664 -33.33 -148.62 51.82
N LEU A 665 -32.17 -149.27 51.86
CA LEU A 665 -31.90 -150.48 52.63
C LEU A 665 -31.19 -150.14 53.95
N LEU A 666 -30.46 -149.03 53.99
CA LEU A 666 -29.89 -148.39 55.19
C LEU A 666 -29.96 -146.86 55.04
N PRO A 667 -30.00 -146.08 56.15
CA PRO A 667 -30.10 -144.62 56.08
C PRO A 667 -28.88 -143.92 55.44
N SER A 668 -29.15 -142.77 54.81
CA SER A 668 -28.16 -141.85 54.23
C SER A 668 -27.24 -141.17 55.28
N VAL A 669 -26.02 -140.78 54.88
CA VAL A 669 -25.01 -140.11 55.74
C VAL A 669 -24.34 -138.94 55.01
N THR A 670 -24.12 -137.80 55.65
CA THR A 670 -23.41 -136.62 55.09
C THR A 670 -22.10 -136.37 55.82
N ARG A 671 -21.05 -135.94 55.10
CA ARG A 671 -19.71 -135.62 55.66
C ARG A 671 -19.63 -134.13 56.02
N ASP A 672 -19.12 -133.79 57.21
CA ASP A 672 -19.00 -132.39 57.69
C ASP A 672 -17.94 -131.55 56.96
N THR A 673 -17.05 -132.18 56.18
CA THR A 673 -15.98 -131.49 55.46
C THR A 673 -16.53 -130.67 54.28
N ARG A 674 -16.13 -129.41 54.20
CA ARG A 674 -16.37 -128.53 53.04
C ARG A 674 -15.24 -128.66 52.03
N TYR A 675 -15.59 -128.63 50.74
CA TYR A 675 -14.69 -128.83 49.61
C TYR A 675 -14.75 -127.65 48.63
N THR A 676 -13.69 -127.50 47.85
CA THR A 676 -13.52 -126.49 46.79
C THR A 676 -13.42 -127.13 45.41
N THR A 677 -13.63 -126.35 44.35
CA THR A 677 -13.53 -126.86 42.96
C THR A 677 -12.15 -127.42 42.68
N GLY A 678 -12.06 -128.72 42.36
CA GLY A 678 -10.81 -129.42 42.08
C GLY A 678 -10.34 -130.40 43.16
N GLU A 679 -10.94 -130.39 44.36
CA GLU A 679 -10.62 -131.35 45.41
C GLU A 679 -11.25 -132.73 45.17
N LYS A 680 -10.56 -133.79 45.59
CA LYS A 680 -10.93 -135.19 45.30
C LYS A 680 -11.54 -135.88 46.51
N TYR A 681 -12.43 -136.84 46.26
CA TYR A 681 -13.00 -137.73 47.27
C TYR A 681 -13.03 -139.19 46.79
N ASP A 682 -12.95 -140.12 47.75
CA ASP A 682 -13.07 -141.56 47.57
C ASP A 682 -13.75 -142.16 48.81
N VAL A 683 -14.89 -142.82 48.60
CA VAL A 683 -15.66 -143.58 49.59
C VAL A 683 -15.99 -144.99 49.08
N THR A 684 -15.27 -145.48 48.05
CA THR A 684 -15.55 -146.76 47.37
C THR A 684 -15.54 -147.99 48.28
N LYS A 685 -14.84 -147.92 49.42
CA LYS A 685 -14.68 -149.03 50.36
C LYS A 685 -15.82 -149.17 51.37
N ASP A 686 -16.73 -148.20 51.45
CA ASP A 686 -17.74 -148.15 52.53
C ASP A 686 -18.96 -149.09 52.29
N THR A 687 -18.77 -150.16 51.51
CA THR A 687 -19.78 -151.19 51.18
C THR A 687 -20.25 -152.01 52.39
N LYS A 688 -21.38 -152.75 52.25
CA LYS A 688 -22.03 -153.53 53.31
C LYS A 688 -22.64 -154.83 52.73
N VAL A 689 -22.68 -155.93 53.49
CA VAL A 689 -23.35 -157.18 53.07
C VAL A 689 -24.83 -157.13 53.49
N ILE A 690 -25.76 -157.45 52.57
CA ILE A 690 -27.21 -157.38 52.80
C ILE A 690 -27.86 -158.71 52.37
N PRO A 691 -28.40 -159.55 53.29
CA PRO A 691 -28.91 -160.88 52.95
C PRO A 691 -30.02 -160.88 51.90
N GLY A 692 -29.91 -161.77 50.90
CA GLY A 692 -30.86 -161.91 49.79
C GLY A 692 -30.62 -160.94 48.62
N TYR A 693 -29.66 -160.03 48.76
CA TYR A 693 -29.25 -159.05 47.76
C TYR A 693 -27.74 -159.09 47.57
N VAL A 694 -27.25 -158.61 46.44
CA VAL A 694 -25.84 -158.35 46.19
C VAL A 694 -25.63 -156.91 45.73
N LEU A 695 -24.51 -156.31 46.11
CA LEU A 695 -24.07 -155.01 45.61
C LEU A 695 -23.72 -155.16 44.12
N ILE A 696 -24.53 -154.55 43.25
CA ILE A 696 -24.31 -154.60 41.79
C ILE A 696 -23.60 -153.35 41.27
N LYS A 697 -23.73 -152.22 41.95
CA LYS A 697 -23.25 -150.93 41.44
C LYS A 697 -22.93 -149.98 42.59
N THR A 698 -21.83 -149.25 42.46
CA THR A 698 -21.66 -147.97 43.13
C THR A 698 -21.73 -146.83 42.11
N THR A 699 -22.26 -145.69 42.50
CA THR A 699 -22.35 -144.47 41.68
C THR A 699 -21.77 -143.32 42.48
N ASP A 700 -20.97 -142.46 41.84
CA ASP A 700 -20.36 -141.27 42.44
C ASP A 700 -19.66 -141.53 43.79
N THR A 701 -19.06 -142.71 43.97
CA THR A 701 -18.23 -143.06 45.15
C THR A 701 -16.79 -142.56 45.06
N THR A 702 -16.36 -142.09 43.89
CA THR A 702 -15.09 -141.41 43.66
C THR A 702 -15.31 -140.24 42.72
N GLY A 703 -14.53 -139.18 42.89
CA GLY A 703 -14.53 -138.09 41.93
C GLY A 703 -13.79 -136.86 42.40
N THR A 704 -14.10 -135.76 41.72
CA THR A 704 -13.59 -134.42 42.00
C THR A 704 -14.78 -133.48 42.20
N PHE A 705 -14.68 -132.55 43.13
CA PHE A 705 -15.63 -131.47 43.27
C PHE A 705 -15.58 -130.55 42.05
N ALA A 706 -16.74 -130.42 41.41
CA ALA A 706 -17.03 -129.38 40.44
C ALA A 706 -17.75 -128.24 41.18
N HIS A 707 -18.46 -127.37 40.46
CA HIS A 707 -19.27 -126.31 41.05
C HIS A 707 -20.60 -126.81 41.66
N SER A 708 -20.58 -127.94 42.39
CA SER A 708 -21.76 -128.53 43.04
C SER A 708 -21.38 -129.48 44.18
N ASP A 709 -22.31 -129.65 45.11
CA ASP A 709 -22.35 -130.77 46.06
C ASP A 709 -22.41 -132.14 45.33
N LYS A 710 -22.10 -133.22 46.06
CA LYS A 710 -22.03 -134.61 45.53
C LYS A 710 -22.76 -135.63 46.41
N THR A 711 -23.19 -136.74 45.83
CA THR A 711 -23.85 -137.84 46.55
C THR A 711 -23.46 -139.21 45.99
N ALA A 712 -22.68 -139.96 46.77
CA ALA A 712 -22.35 -141.35 46.52
C ALA A 712 -23.54 -142.27 46.80
N VAL A 713 -23.74 -143.29 45.95
CA VAL A 713 -24.86 -144.24 46.07
C VAL A 713 -24.37 -145.68 45.87
N PHE A 714 -24.64 -146.53 46.85
CA PHE A 714 -24.41 -147.98 46.82
C PHE A 714 -25.73 -148.69 46.50
N THR A 715 -25.80 -149.38 45.36
CA THR A 715 -27.02 -149.99 44.82
C THR A 715 -26.94 -151.51 44.82
N TYR A 716 -27.93 -152.14 45.45
CA TYR A 716 -28.03 -153.59 45.62
C TYR A 716 -29.18 -154.16 44.77
N GLN A 717 -29.03 -155.37 44.26
CA GLN A 717 -30.10 -156.09 43.55
C GLN A 717 -30.29 -157.50 44.10
N LYS A 718 -31.53 -157.97 44.07
CA LYS A 718 -31.93 -159.29 44.58
C LYS A 718 -31.32 -160.41 43.73
N VAL A 719 -30.92 -161.51 44.37
CA VAL A 719 -30.28 -162.65 43.70
C VAL A 719 -31.22 -163.36 42.70
N GLY A 720 -30.64 -163.82 41.59
CA GLY A 720 -31.33 -164.32 40.41
C GLY A 720 -31.57 -165.84 40.36
N LYS A 721 -31.81 -166.34 39.15
CA LYS A 721 -32.24 -167.71 38.82
C LYS A 721 -31.51 -168.27 37.58
N ILE A 722 -31.87 -169.49 37.17
CA ILE A 722 -31.40 -170.17 35.95
C ILE A 722 -32.59 -170.43 35.02
N VAL A 723 -32.54 -169.98 33.74
CA VAL A 723 -33.67 -170.01 32.77
C VAL A 723 -33.16 -170.11 31.29
N PRO A 724 -33.75 -170.91 30.37
CA PRO A 724 -33.27 -171.08 28.97
C PRO A 724 -34.02 -170.26 27.89
N VAL A 725 -33.31 -169.78 26.84
CA VAL A 725 -33.85 -168.88 25.77
C VAL A 725 -33.27 -169.10 24.34
N ASP A 726 -33.94 -168.56 23.30
CA ASP A 726 -33.55 -168.65 21.86
C ASP A 726 -32.58 -167.52 21.36
N LYS A 727 -32.31 -167.38 20.03
CA LYS A 727 -31.40 -166.36 19.42
C LYS A 727 -32.08 -165.05 18.94
N ASP A 728 -33.39 -164.94 19.13
CA ASP A 728 -34.10 -163.66 19.33
C ASP A 728 -34.41 -163.45 20.85
N SER A 729 -33.91 -164.34 21.72
CA SER A 729 -33.94 -164.37 23.19
C SER A 729 -35.28 -164.64 23.88
N ASN A 730 -36.19 -165.40 23.26
CA ASN A 730 -37.46 -165.79 23.90
C ASN A 730 -37.30 -167.01 24.85
N PRO A 731 -37.94 -167.04 26.04
CA PRO A 731 -37.91 -168.20 26.94
C PRO A 731 -38.65 -169.42 26.42
N ILE A 732 -38.12 -170.62 26.66
CA ILE A 732 -38.84 -171.87 26.37
C ILE A 732 -39.89 -172.14 27.46
N PRO A 733 -41.17 -172.39 27.11
CA PRO A 733 -42.16 -172.81 28.11
C PRO A 733 -41.87 -174.22 28.65
N GLY A 734 -41.83 -174.37 29.98
CA GLY A 734 -41.92 -175.68 30.66
C GLY A 734 -40.68 -176.22 31.39
N ALA A 735 -39.62 -175.42 31.60
CA ALA A 735 -38.39 -175.84 32.30
C ALA A 735 -38.27 -175.32 33.76
N ASP A 736 -37.49 -176.02 34.58
CA ASP A 736 -37.25 -175.71 36.01
C ASP A 736 -36.28 -174.52 36.24
N THR A 737 -36.43 -173.82 37.39
CA THR A 737 -35.74 -172.53 37.66
C THR A 737 -35.34 -172.28 39.16
N PRO A 738 -34.23 -172.86 39.66
CA PRO A 738 -33.68 -172.61 41.02
C PRO A 738 -33.01 -171.23 41.19
N SER A 739 -32.48 -170.90 42.38
CA SER A 739 -31.94 -169.57 42.75
C SER A 739 -30.76 -169.60 43.73
N TYR A 740 -29.78 -168.71 43.51
CA TYR A 740 -28.45 -168.68 44.15
C TYR A 740 -28.39 -168.24 45.63
N HIS A 741 -27.29 -168.57 46.33
CA HIS A 741 -27.01 -168.22 47.74
C HIS A 741 -25.84 -167.22 47.94
N ASN A 742 -26.05 -166.12 48.68
CA ASN A 742 -25.05 -165.07 48.97
C ASN A 742 -23.70 -165.55 49.54
N ASP A 743 -22.62 -164.85 49.18
CA ASP A 743 -21.31 -164.92 49.84
C ASP A 743 -21.29 -164.04 51.13
N PRO A 744 -20.82 -164.56 52.29
CA PRO A 744 -20.79 -163.80 53.55
C PRO A 744 -19.58 -162.86 53.71
N LYS A 745 -18.63 -162.84 52.77
CA LYS A 745 -17.39 -162.03 52.79
C LYS A 745 -17.34 -161.00 51.66
N ASP A 746 -17.94 -161.28 50.51
CA ASP A 746 -18.06 -160.33 49.39
C ASP A 746 -19.53 -159.90 49.19
N PRO A 747 -19.90 -158.63 49.45
CA PRO A 747 -21.27 -158.17 49.29
C PRO A 747 -21.78 -158.22 47.84
N SER A 748 -20.91 -158.40 46.84
CA SER A 748 -21.26 -158.45 45.42
C SER A 748 -21.44 -159.87 44.85
N LYS A 749 -21.38 -160.92 45.69
CA LYS A 749 -21.29 -162.31 45.22
C LYS A 749 -22.31 -163.28 45.82
N VAL A 750 -22.46 -164.39 45.11
CA VAL A 750 -23.13 -165.62 45.50
C VAL A 750 -22.15 -166.78 45.34
N THR A 751 -22.52 -167.93 45.92
CA THR A 751 -21.75 -169.16 45.93
C THR A 751 -21.68 -169.76 44.50
N PRO A 752 -20.49 -170.14 44.00
CA PRO A 752 -20.33 -170.62 42.62
C PRO A 752 -20.64 -172.13 42.41
N ASN A 753 -20.83 -172.49 41.14
CA ASN A 753 -21.10 -173.83 40.58
C ASN A 753 -22.47 -174.46 40.94
N GLU A 754 -23.52 -173.99 40.26
CA GLU A 754 -24.85 -174.63 40.16
C GLU A 754 -25.09 -175.13 38.70
N ASP A 755 -26.21 -175.79 38.35
CA ASP A 755 -26.38 -176.59 37.10
C ASP A 755 -27.47 -176.06 36.10
N ILE A 756 -27.37 -176.37 34.78
CA ILE A 756 -28.21 -175.77 33.68
C ILE A 756 -29.21 -176.68 32.91
N PRO A 757 -30.24 -176.08 32.24
CA PRO A 757 -31.10 -176.67 31.19
C PRO A 757 -30.78 -176.21 29.72
N THR A 758 -31.57 -176.59 28.69
CA THR A 758 -31.19 -176.60 27.24
C THR A 758 -32.25 -176.07 26.20
N VAL A 759 -31.88 -175.72 24.94
CA VAL A 759 -32.70 -174.89 23.96
C VAL A 759 -32.60 -175.25 22.45
N PRO A 760 -33.60 -174.97 21.55
CA PRO A 760 -33.53 -175.24 20.09
C PRO A 760 -34.03 -174.13 19.11
N GLY A 761 -34.05 -174.43 17.78
CA GLY A 761 -34.64 -173.62 16.68
C GLY A 761 -33.81 -172.40 16.22
N TYR A 762 -32.89 -172.06 17.09
CA TYR A 762 -32.06 -170.89 17.20
C TYR A 762 -30.85 -171.44 17.97
N THR A 763 -29.60 -171.17 17.59
CA THR A 763 -28.47 -171.87 18.21
C THR A 763 -28.16 -171.31 19.61
N PRO A 764 -28.47 -171.99 20.74
CA PRO A 764 -27.76 -171.69 21.99
C PRO A 764 -26.30 -172.11 21.78
N VAL A 765 -25.37 -171.28 22.20
CA VAL A 765 -23.99 -171.35 21.67
C VAL A 765 -23.07 -172.26 22.51
N ASP A 766 -23.47 -172.66 23.74
CA ASP A 766 -22.56 -173.20 24.76
C ASP A 766 -23.30 -174.06 25.84
N PRO A 767 -22.81 -175.26 26.25
CA PRO A 767 -23.47 -176.12 27.25
C PRO A 767 -22.55 -176.61 28.41
N SER A 768 -22.34 -175.82 29.47
CA SER A 768 -21.61 -176.23 30.69
C SER A 768 -22.20 -175.64 31.99
N SER A 769 -21.98 -176.28 33.15
CA SER A 769 -22.60 -175.90 34.43
C SER A 769 -22.32 -174.45 34.85
N VAL A 770 -23.30 -173.84 35.53
CA VAL A 770 -23.34 -172.40 35.80
C VAL A 770 -22.92 -172.05 37.22
N THR A 771 -21.66 -171.64 37.33
CA THR A 771 -21.41 -170.45 38.15
C THR A 771 -22.15 -169.27 37.51
N PRO A 772 -22.99 -168.52 38.24
CA PRO A 772 -23.58 -167.28 37.72
C PRO A 772 -22.49 -166.27 37.37
N LYS A 773 -22.37 -165.92 36.09
CA LYS A 773 -21.53 -164.79 35.64
C LYS A 773 -22.05 -163.46 36.18
N ASP A 774 -23.37 -163.36 36.31
CA ASP A 774 -24.04 -162.32 37.08
C ASP A 774 -24.95 -163.01 38.11
N PRO A 775 -24.80 -162.78 39.42
CA PRO A 775 -25.78 -163.20 40.41
C PRO A 775 -27.20 -162.60 40.17
N THR A 776 -27.39 -161.76 39.12
CA THR A 776 -28.57 -160.95 38.77
C THR A 776 -29.00 -160.58 37.24
N LYS A 777 -28.25 -160.17 36.09
CA LYS A 777 -28.62 -159.09 34.92
C LYS A 777 -28.08 -158.47 33.32
N ASP A 778 -27.76 -156.99 32.66
CA ASP A 778 -27.80 -155.71 31.22
C ASP A 778 -26.91 -154.14 30.36
N THR A 779 -27.12 -152.98 29.21
CA THR A 779 -26.31 -151.54 28.22
C THR A 779 -26.62 -149.95 27.04
N LEU A 780 -25.86 -148.75 26.22
CA LEU A 780 -26.03 -147.34 24.93
C LEU A 780 -25.12 -145.80 24.00
N VAL A 781 -25.37 -144.50 23.03
CA VAL A 781 -24.61 -143.21 21.83
C VAL A 781 -24.75 -141.37 21.01
N PRO A 782 -24.07 -140.33 19.92
CA PRO A 782 -24.23 -138.71 18.90
C PRO A 782 -23.29 -137.26 17.88
N TYR A 783 -23.52 -135.88 17.02
CA TYR A 783 -22.74 -134.56 15.85
C TYR A 783 -22.87 -132.70 15.10
N SER A 784 -22.20 -131.66 14.01
CA SER A 784 -22.22 -129.87 13.28
C SER A 784 -21.51 -128.62 11.88
N LYS A 785 -21.45 -127.04 11.38
CA LYS A 785 -21.01 -125.83 9.94
C LYS A 785 -20.66 -123.95 9.19
N ASN A 786 -20.19 -122.73 8.16
CA ASN A 786 -20.21 -120.92 7.49
C ASN A 786 -19.46 -119.60 6.13
N GLU A 787 -19.31 -118.01 5.73
CA GLU A 787 -18.90 -116.73 4.35
C GLU A 787 -18.51 -114.77 3.93
N LYS A 788 -18.20 -113.70 2.71
CA LYS A 788 -17.89 -111.85 2.22
C LYS A 788 -17.50 -110.52 0.73
N PRO A 789 -17.08 -108.95 0.40
CA PRO A 789 -17.01 -107.47 -0.83
C PRO A 789 -16.06 -105.80 -1.47
N SER A 790 -16.16 -104.49 -2.49
CA SER A 790 -15.30 -102.88 -3.17
C SER A 790 -15.49 -101.23 -4.32
N GLU A 791 -14.71 -99.86 -4.85
CA GLU A 791 -14.81 -98.18 -5.82
C GLU A 791 -13.83 -96.69 -6.83
N PRO A 792 -13.97 -95.14 -7.40
CA PRO A 792 -13.43 -93.73 -8.63
C PRO A 792 -12.77 -91.84 -9.00
N VAL A 793 -12.68 -90.63 -10.13
CA VAL A 793 -11.86 -88.95 -10.72
C VAL A 793 -12.02 -87.23 -11.80
N THR A 794 -11.19 -85.91 -12.39
CA THR A 794 -11.23 -84.12 -13.16
C THR A 794 -10.33 -82.70 -14.33
N PRO A 795 -10.34 -81.07 -14.76
CA PRO A 795 -9.90 -79.64 -16.00
C PRO A 795 -9.12 -77.79 -16.38
N VAL A 796 -9.08 -76.51 -17.46
CA VAL A 796 -8.19 -74.87 -18.09
C VAL A 796 -8.35 -73.06 -19.06
N THR A 797 -7.49 -71.78 -19.70
CA THR A 797 -7.46 -69.94 -20.40
C THR A 797 -6.51 -68.63 -21.65
N PRO A 798 -6.12 -67.09 -22.29
CA PRO A 798 -6.00 -65.17 -22.69
C PRO A 798 -5.49 -63.72 -24.07
N GLU A 799 -5.14 -62.10 -24.32
CA GLU A 799 -4.82 -60.62 -25.58
C GLU A 799 -4.04 -58.72 -25.92
N ALA A 800 -3.93 -57.44 -27.01
CA ALA A 800 -3.08 -55.74 -27.54
C ALA A 800 -3.18 -53.94 -28.58
N LYS A 801 -2.32 -52.59 -29.11
CA LYS A 801 -2.34 -50.80 -29.97
C LYS A 801 -1.26 -49.26 -30.84
N TYR A 802 -1.36 -47.75 -31.53
CA TYR A 802 -0.50 -46.26 -32.52
C TYR A 802 -0.43 -44.23 -32.93
N GLY A 803 0.24 -43.02 -33.91
CA GLY A 803 0.46 -41.10 -34.38
C GLY A 803 1.25 -39.65 -35.66
N LEU A 804 1.41 -38.00 -36.00
CA LEU A 804 2.07 -36.56 -37.20
C LEU A 804 2.72 -34.60 -37.53
N THR A 805 2.75 -33.25 -38.54
CA THR A 805 3.43 -31.38 -38.85
C THR A 805 3.47 -29.66 -40.02
N GLU A 806 3.82 -28.01 -40.05
CA GLU A 806 3.87 -26.32 -41.07
C GLU A 806 4.63 -24.36 -41.22
N LYS A 807 4.55 -22.86 -42.02
CA LYS A 807 5.28 -21.03 -42.33
C LYS A 807 4.95 -19.10 -43.03
N PHE A 808 5.63 -17.58 -43.26
CA PHE A 808 5.51 -15.74 -43.85
C PHE A 808 6.59 -14.30 -44.47
N VAL A 809 6.49 -13.01 -45.31
CA VAL A 809 7.54 -11.69 -45.73
C VAL A 809 7.33 -10.08 -46.36
N ASP A 810 8.37 -9.20 -46.86
CA ASP A 810 8.43 -7.79 -47.61
C ASP A 810 8.86 -7.66 -49.15
N GLU A 811 8.75 -6.49 -49.84
CA GLU A 811 9.09 -6.25 -51.31
C GLU A 811 10.55 -6.60 -51.74
N SER A 812 11.51 -6.53 -50.83
CA SER A 812 12.91 -6.96 -51.04
C SER A 812 13.17 -8.41 -50.61
N GLY A 813 12.14 -9.08 -50.08
CA GLY A 813 12.22 -10.42 -49.48
C GLY A 813 12.62 -10.43 -48.00
N LYS A 814 12.74 -9.26 -47.35
CA LYS A 814 13.06 -9.15 -45.93
C LYS A 814 11.85 -9.53 -45.09
N GLU A 815 12.02 -10.34 -44.06
CA GLU A 815 10.93 -10.77 -43.18
C GLU A 815 10.47 -9.58 -42.29
N LEU A 816 9.18 -9.22 -42.34
CA LEU A 816 8.59 -8.12 -41.54
C LEU A 816 7.96 -8.61 -40.23
N LEU A 817 7.47 -9.85 -40.22
CA LEU A 817 6.86 -10.54 -39.08
C LEU A 817 7.32 -12.01 -39.13
N PRO A 818 7.53 -12.67 -37.98
CA PRO A 818 7.96 -14.07 -37.93
C PRO A 818 6.99 -15.04 -38.62
N SER A 819 7.50 -16.19 -39.03
CA SER A 819 6.70 -17.27 -39.59
C SER A 819 5.90 -18.08 -38.56
N GLU A 820 4.62 -18.33 -38.84
CA GLU A 820 3.72 -19.17 -38.03
C GLU A 820 3.69 -20.64 -38.51
N ASN A 821 3.25 -21.60 -37.70
CA ASN A 821 3.07 -23.02 -38.06
C ASN A 821 1.67 -23.48 -37.63
N LYS A 822 0.93 -24.17 -38.52
CA LYS A 822 -0.52 -24.39 -38.38
C LYS A 822 -0.98 -25.80 -37.99
N GLY A 823 -0.11 -26.79 -37.72
CA GLY A 823 -0.55 -28.04 -37.05
C GLY A 823 0.19 -29.33 -37.44
N THR A 824 0.00 -30.39 -36.64
CA THR A 824 0.87 -31.57 -36.68
C THR A 824 0.19 -32.97 -36.56
N ASP A 825 -0.92 -33.27 -37.23
CA ASP A 825 -1.49 -34.64 -37.25
C ASP A 825 -2.28 -35.05 -38.52
N TYR A 826 -2.35 -34.16 -39.52
CA TYR A 826 -3.00 -34.36 -40.82
C TYR A 826 -2.55 -35.65 -41.54
N LYS A 827 -3.49 -36.26 -42.27
CA LYS A 827 -3.29 -37.48 -43.06
C LYS A 827 -3.23 -37.15 -44.56
N THR A 828 -2.85 -38.14 -45.36
CA THR A 828 -2.90 -38.05 -46.82
C THR A 828 -4.29 -37.68 -47.31
N GLY A 829 -4.42 -36.51 -47.92
CA GLY A 829 -5.65 -36.02 -48.54
C GLY A 829 -6.25 -34.76 -47.90
N ASP A 830 -5.81 -34.36 -46.71
CA ASP A 830 -6.33 -33.17 -46.03
C ASP A 830 -5.96 -31.86 -46.75
N SER A 831 -6.73 -30.78 -46.55
CA SER A 831 -6.65 -29.51 -47.28
C SER A 831 -6.37 -28.29 -46.41
N TYR A 832 -5.80 -27.22 -46.99
CA TYR A 832 -5.58 -25.93 -46.32
C TYR A 832 -5.92 -24.74 -47.23
N ASP A 833 -6.39 -23.64 -46.62
CA ASP A 833 -6.59 -22.32 -47.21
C ASP A 833 -6.23 -21.28 -46.12
N VAL A 834 -5.37 -20.33 -46.45
CA VAL A 834 -4.88 -19.26 -45.55
C VAL A 834 -5.02 -17.87 -46.20
N THR A 835 -5.93 -17.71 -47.16
CA THR A 835 -6.16 -16.46 -47.91
C THR A 835 -6.47 -15.24 -47.03
N GLY A 836 -7.07 -15.45 -45.85
CA GLY A 836 -7.45 -14.38 -44.93
C GLY A 836 -6.34 -13.87 -44.00
N ASP A 837 -5.17 -14.53 -43.92
CA ASP A 837 -4.18 -14.30 -42.85
C ASP A 837 -3.29 -13.05 -43.02
N ALA A 838 -3.53 -12.20 -44.03
CA ALA A 838 -2.76 -10.98 -44.26
C ALA A 838 -2.86 -9.99 -43.08
N LYS A 839 -1.72 -9.42 -42.64
CA LYS A 839 -1.64 -8.51 -41.49
C LYS A 839 -1.47 -7.07 -41.95
N LYS A 840 -2.05 -6.10 -41.24
CA LYS A 840 -1.76 -4.66 -41.48
C LYS A 840 -0.42 -4.31 -40.81
N ILE A 841 0.47 -3.67 -41.54
CA ILE A 841 1.81 -3.27 -41.08
C ILE A 841 1.96 -1.76 -41.29
N ASP A 842 2.07 -0.97 -40.22
CA ASP A 842 2.04 0.49 -40.34
C ASP A 842 3.25 1.05 -41.12
N GLY A 843 2.97 2.03 -41.98
CA GLY A 843 3.93 2.55 -42.96
C GLY A 843 4.09 1.67 -44.22
N TYR A 844 3.42 0.50 -44.29
CA TYR A 844 3.47 -0.42 -45.44
C TYR A 844 2.07 -0.84 -45.94
N GLU A 845 1.97 -1.18 -47.21
CA GLU A 845 0.75 -1.65 -47.90
C GLU A 845 1.00 -3.03 -48.54
N LEU A 846 0.02 -3.94 -48.51
CA LEU A 846 0.14 -5.29 -49.07
C LEU A 846 0.13 -5.23 -50.60
N VAL A 847 1.09 -5.90 -51.27
CA VAL A 847 1.23 -5.88 -52.74
C VAL A 847 1.21 -7.26 -53.41
N LYS A 848 1.46 -8.37 -52.68
CA LYS A 848 1.44 -9.73 -53.27
C LYS A 848 1.23 -10.83 -52.23
N THR A 849 0.69 -11.97 -52.65
CA THR A 849 0.60 -13.25 -51.91
C THR A 849 0.96 -14.45 -52.79
N THR A 850 1.27 -15.62 -52.22
CA THR A 850 1.68 -16.85 -52.96
C THR A 850 1.44 -18.12 -52.11
N ASP A 851 1.05 -19.23 -52.76
CA ASP A 851 0.84 -20.60 -52.22
C ASP A 851 -0.15 -20.75 -51.04
N ILE A 852 -1.09 -19.81 -50.93
CA ILE A 852 -2.09 -19.69 -49.84
C ILE A 852 -3.24 -20.72 -49.85
N ILE A 853 -3.29 -21.70 -50.76
CA ILE A 853 -4.31 -22.79 -50.78
C ILE A 853 -3.68 -24.10 -51.31
N GLY A 854 -4.00 -25.27 -50.72
CA GLY A 854 -3.53 -26.57 -51.23
C GLY A 854 -4.00 -27.82 -50.45
N THR A 855 -3.31 -28.95 -50.67
CA THR A 855 -3.58 -30.26 -50.01
C THR A 855 -2.30 -31.04 -49.65
N PHE A 856 -2.40 -31.92 -48.66
CA PHE A 856 -1.30 -32.70 -48.10
C PHE A 856 -1.10 -34.05 -48.81
N ALA A 857 -0.28 -34.04 -49.86
CA ALA A 857 0.23 -35.23 -50.52
C ALA A 857 1.47 -35.78 -49.79
N HIS A 858 1.26 -36.46 -48.66
CA HIS A 858 2.31 -37.11 -47.84
C HIS A 858 3.48 -36.20 -47.39
N SER A 859 3.30 -34.88 -47.38
CA SER A 859 4.40 -33.91 -47.18
C SER A 859 3.91 -32.52 -46.74
N ASN A 860 4.74 -31.82 -45.97
CA ASN A 860 4.46 -30.50 -45.37
C ASN A 860 4.45 -29.36 -46.42
N LYS A 861 3.93 -28.17 -46.04
CA LYS A 861 3.65 -27.03 -46.92
C LYS A 861 4.06 -25.68 -46.29
N THR A 862 3.90 -24.58 -47.04
CA THR A 862 4.25 -23.19 -46.67
C THR A 862 3.56 -22.20 -47.61
N ALA A 863 3.16 -21.01 -47.12
CA ALA A 863 2.57 -19.90 -47.89
C ALA A 863 3.25 -18.53 -47.58
N VAL A 864 3.05 -17.49 -48.41
CA VAL A 864 3.81 -16.21 -48.34
C VAL A 864 2.97 -14.96 -48.70
N PHE A 865 3.25 -13.84 -48.03
CA PHE A 865 2.66 -12.49 -48.22
C PHE A 865 3.77 -11.42 -48.37
N THR A 866 3.52 -10.27 -49.00
CA THR A 866 4.55 -9.26 -49.39
C THR A 866 4.03 -7.81 -49.36
N TYR A 867 4.80 -6.85 -48.82
CA TYR A 867 4.38 -5.45 -48.56
C TYR A 867 5.37 -4.36 -49.03
N LYS A 868 4.89 -3.11 -49.21
CA LYS A 868 5.58 -1.91 -49.79
C LYS A 868 5.44 -0.65 -48.92
N LYS A 869 6.48 0.19 -48.78
CA LYS A 869 6.50 1.39 -47.90
C LYS A 869 5.85 2.65 -48.49
N VAL A 870 5.28 3.53 -47.66
CA VAL A 870 4.61 4.81 -48.00
C VAL A 870 5.21 6.03 -47.25
N GLU A 871 5.27 7.22 -47.87
CA GLU A 871 5.82 8.48 -47.28
C GLU A 871 5.04 9.75 -47.70
N THR A 872 4.96 10.78 -46.84
CA THR A 872 4.28 12.08 -47.11
C THR A 872 5.00 13.28 -46.42
N PRO A 873 4.99 14.51 -47.01
CA PRO A 873 5.78 15.65 -46.52
C PRO A 873 5.03 16.67 -45.64
N VAL A 874 5.78 17.59 -45.01
CA VAL A 874 5.30 18.67 -44.10
C VAL A 874 5.86 20.06 -44.46
N THR A 875 5.20 21.12 -43.98
CA THR A 875 5.66 22.52 -44.05
C THR A 875 5.52 23.23 -42.69
N PRO A 876 6.41 24.17 -42.33
CA PRO A 876 6.55 24.66 -40.95
C PRO A 876 5.70 25.90 -40.60
N VAL A 877 5.50 26.13 -39.30
CA VAL A 877 4.86 27.34 -38.73
C VAL A 877 5.67 27.82 -37.52
N THR A 878 5.67 29.13 -37.25
CA THR A 878 6.44 29.77 -36.18
C THR A 878 6.12 29.20 -34.78
N PRO A 879 7.13 28.87 -33.94
CA PRO A 879 6.88 28.23 -32.65
C PRO A 879 6.29 29.20 -31.61
N VAL A 880 5.02 28.96 -31.26
CA VAL A 880 4.50 29.30 -29.92
C VAL A 880 5.17 28.34 -28.92
N PRO A 881 5.58 28.76 -27.71
CA PRO A 881 6.02 27.82 -26.68
C PRO A 881 4.89 26.86 -26.35
N THR A 882 5.13 25.57 -26.60
CA THR A 882 4.18 24.49 -26.33
C THR A 882 4.80 23.44 -25.42
N PHE A 883 3.95 22.77 -24.67
CA PHE A 883 4.32 21.91 -23.56
C PHE A 883 3.95 20.45 -23.84
N GLY A 884 4.70 19.53 -23.25
CA GLY A 884 4.50 18.09 -23.33
C GLY A 884 3.51 17.56 -22.30
N LEU A 885 2.64 16.62 -22.71
CA LEU A 885 2.01 15.66 -21.81
C LEU A 885 2.70 14.30 -21.96
N THR A 886 3.29 13.81 -20.87
CA THR A 886 3.88 12.47 -20.80
C THR A 886 3.14 11.64 -19.77
N GLU A 887 2.79 10.41 -20.11
CA GLU A 887 2.31 9.42 -19.15
C GLU A 887 3.46 8.51 -18.72
N LYS A 888 3.48 8.13 -17.45
CA LYS A 888 4.40 7.13 -16.92
C LYS A 888 3.63 6.00 -16.24
N PHE A 889 3.96 4.78 -16.60
CA PHE A 889 3.44 3.56 -16.00
C PHE A 889 4.56 2.95 -15.15
N VAL A 890 4.45 3.10 -13.83
CA VAL A 890 5.54 2.78 -12.89
C VAL A 890 5.08 1.83 -11.79
N ASP A 891 6.00 1.08 -11.21
CA ASP A 891 5.76 0.42 -9.93
C ASP A 891 5.82 1.41 -8.75
N GLU A 892 5.47 0.93 -7.57
CA GLU A 892 5.51 1.66 -6.30
C GLU A 892 6.89 2.21 -5.88
N ASN A 893 7.98 1.75 -6.50
CA ASN A 893 9.33 2.30 -6.31
C ASN A 893 9.70 3.35 -7.38
N GLY A 894 8.78 3.66 -8.30
CA GLY A 894 8.99 4.58 -9.41
C GLY A 894 9.73 3.97 -10.61
N LYS A 895 9.93 2.65 -10.65
CA LYS A 895 10.55 1.97 -11.79
C LYS A 895 9.53 1.82 -12.92
N GLU A 896 9.94 2.18 -14.14
CA GLU A 896 9.12 2.10 -15.35
C GLU A 896 8.75 0.64 -15.71
N LEU A 897 7.45 0.38 -15.90
CA LEU A 897 6.86 -0.93 -16.23
C LEU A 897 6.48 -1.02 -17.72
N LEU A 898 5.94 0.06 -18.28
CA LEU A 898 5.76 0.27 -19.72
C LEU A 898 6.45 1.58 -20.11
N PRO A 899 7.02 1.69 -21.33
CA PRO A 899 7.63 2.93 -21.80
C PRO A 899 6.67 4.12 -21.73
N SER A 900 7.20 5.27 -21.28
CA SER A 900 6.43 6.52 -21.14
C SER A 900 5.73 6.94 -22.44
N GLU A 901 4.40 7.06 -22.43
CA GLU A 901 3.61 7.50 -23.59
C GLU A 901 3.57 9.04 -23.66
N ASN A 902 4.10 9.65 -24.73
CA ASN A 902 3.92 11.07 -24.97
C ASN A 902 2.61 11.31 -25.77
N LYS A 903 1.64 12.00 -25.16
CA LYS A 903 0.33 12.27 -25.81
C LYS A 903 0.35 13.49 -26.74
N GLY A 904 1.40 14.29 -26.69
CA GLY A 904 1.57 15.47 -27.51
C GLY A 904 2.47 16.52 -26.87
N THR A 905 3.09 17.34 -27.71
CA THR A 905 4.01 18.43 -27.35
C THR A 905 3.51 19.81 -27.79
N SER A 906 2.22 19.92 -28.15
CA SER A 906 1.58 21.09 -28.77
C SER A 906 0.68 21.91 -27.84
N TYR A 907 0.52 21.48 -26.58
CA TYR A 907 -0.35 22.09 -25.57
C TYR A 907 0.12 23.50 -25.18
N LYS A 908 -0.83 24.37 -24.82
CA LYS A 908 -0.61 25.79 -24.51
C LYS A 908 -1.04 26.10 -23.09
N THR A 909 -0.55 27.20 -22.53
CA THR A 909 -0.97 27.66 -21.19
C THR A 909 -2.49 27.88 -21.14
N GLY A 910 -3.17 27.20 -20.22
CA GLY A 910 -4.63 27.20 -20.09
C GLY A 910 -5.34 26.00 -20.72
N ASP A 911 -4.67 25.22 -21.58
CA ASP A 911 -5.24 23.99 -22.13
C ASP A 911 -5.50 22.99 -21.00
N LYS A 912 -6.63 22.29 -21.08
CA LYS A 912 -7.04 21.24 -20.14
C LYS A 912 -6.62 19.87 -20.65
N TYR A 913 -6.27 18.98 -19.74
CA TYR A 913 -6.10 17.56 -20.01
C TYR A 913 -6.79 16.72 -18.93
N ASP A 914 -7.30 15.57 -19.34
CA ASP A 914 -7.83 14.50 -18.51
C ASP A 914 -7.45 13.19 -19.22
N VAL A 915 -6.60 12.40 -18.56
CA VAL A 915 -6.14 11.08 -19.02
C VAL A 915 -6.48 9.99 -17.99
N THR A 916 -7.48 10.22 -17.14
CA THR A 916 -7.88 9.27 -16.08
C THR A 916 -8.30 7.89 -16.63
N LYS A 917 -8.57 7.77 -17.93
CA LYS A 917 -8.98 6.55 -18.62
C LYS A 917 -7.88 5.88 -19.44
N ASP A 918 -6.69 6.48 -19.53
CA ASP A 918 -5.57 5.95 -20.31
C ASP A 918 -4.72 4.92 -19.55
N ALA A 919 -5.11 4.59 -18.31
CA ALA A 919 -4.53 3.49 -17.54
C ALA A 919 -4.55 2.17 -18.33
N LYS A 920 -3.43 1.45 -18.31
CA LYS A 920 -3.22 0.21 -19.08
C LYS A 920 -3.38 -0.98 -18.16
N VAL A 921 -3.93 -2.08 -18.67
CA VAL A 921 -3.80 -3.38 -17.98
C VAL A 921 -2.36 -3.85 -18.18
N ILE A 922 -1.64 -4.12 -17.09
CA ILE A 922 -0.24 -4.56 -17.09
C ILE A 922 -0.21 -5.94 -16.46
N ASP A 923 0.31 -6.94 -17.18
CA ASP A 923 0.33 -8.32 -16.73
C ASP A 923 1.11 -8.50 -15.41
N GLY A 924 0.45 -9.05 -14.40
CA GLY A 924 0.97 -9.22 -13.05
C GLY A 924 0.96 -7.95 -12.18
N TYR A 925 0.28 -6.87 -12.59
CA TYR A 925 0.28 -5.57 -11.89
C TYR A 925 -1.10 -4.88 -11.93
N VAL A 926 -1.58 -4.37 -10.79
CA VAL A 926 -2.83 -3.59 -10.72
C VAL A 926 -2.57 -2.12 -10.38
N LEU A 927 -3.32 -1.23 -11.02
CA LEU A 927 -3.30 0.21 -10.77
C LEU A 927 -3.83 0.51 -9.36
N THR A 928 -3.00 1.13 -8.52
CA THR A 928 -3.38 1.49 -7.15
C THR A 928 -3.47 3.00 -6.92
N LYS A 929 -2.79 3.80 -7.74
CA LYS A 929 -2.76 5.26 -7.61
C LYS A 929 -2.54 5.95 -8.95
N THR A 930 -3.22 7.08 -9.15
CA THR A 930 -2.92 8.05 -10.19
C THR A 930 -2.46 9.38 -9.58
N THR A 931 -1.51 10.04 -10.24
CA THR A 931 -1.02 11.38 -9.86
C THR A 931 -0.99 12.26 -11.11
N ASP A 932 -1.44 13.51 -10.99
CA ASP A 932 -1.47 14.50 -12.07
C ASP A 932 -2.12 14.01 -13.39
N THR A 933 -3.16 13.16 -13.31
CA THR A 933 -3.90 12.65 -14.48
C THR A 933 -4.98 13.62 -15.00
N THR A 934 -5.24 14.73 -14.31
CA THR A 934 -6.12 15.80 -14.77
C THR A 934 -5.53 17.15 -14.40
N GLY A 935 -5.68 18.17 -15.25
CA GLY A 935 -5.27 19.52 -14.90
C GLY A 935 -5.30 20.53 -16.03
N THR A 936 -4.54 21.61 -15.85
CA THR A 936 -4.32 22.66 -16.85
C THR A 936 -2.84 22.96 -17.00
N PHE A 937 -2.39 23.26 -18.21
CA PHE A 937 -1.00 23.68 -18.47
C PHE A 937 -0.75 25.11 -17.96
N ASP A 938 0.32 25.28 -17.18
CA ASP A 938 0.66 26.48 -16.40
C ASP A 938 1.99 27.13 -16.82
N ARG A 939 2.51 26.73 -18.00
CA ARG A 939 3.86 27.00 -18.55
C ARG A 939 4.95 25.99 -18.14
N SER A 940 4.59 24.83 -17.62
CA SER A 940 5.47 23.65 -17.56
C SER A 940 4.91 22.48 -18.37
N ASP A 941 5.81 21.57 -18.79
CA ASP A 941 5.42 20.21 -19.19
C ASP A 941 4.73 19.49 -18.02
N LYS A 942 3.83 18.56 -18.33
CA LYS A 942 3.07 17.77 -17.35
C LYS A 942 3.35 16.29 -17.51
N THR A 943 3.52 15.61 -16.39
CA THR A 943 3.76 14.16 -16.33
C THR A 943 2.65 13.52 -15.50
N ALA A 944 1.71 12.86 -16.17
CA ALA A 944 0.71 12.04 -15.51
C ALA A 944 1.35 10.71 -15.10
N VAL A 945 1.17 10.28 -13.85
CA VAL A 945 1.80 9.05 -13.32
C VAL A 945 0.74 8.07 -12.87
N PHE A 946 0.76 6.90 -13.49
CA PHE A 946 -0.03 5.73 -13.14
C PHE A 946 0.89 4.77 -12.36
N THR A 947 0.61 4.61 -11.08
CA THR A 947 1.38 3.75 -10.18
C THR A 947 0.65 2.43 -9.98
N TYR A 948 1.36 1.33 -10.21
CA TYR A 948 0.88 -0.03 -10.09
C TYR A 948 1.60 -0.74 -8.95
N GLN A 949 0.89 -1.63 -8.27
CA GLN A 949 1.49 -2.62 -7.37
C GLN A 949 1.39 -4.00 -8.01
N LYS A 950 2.28 -4.90 -7.60
CA LYS A 950 2.26 -6.28 -8.10
C LYS A 950 1.02 -7.02 -7.57
N VAL A 951 0.41 -7.87 -8.40
CA VAL A 951 -0.71 -8.70 -7.95
C VAL A 951 -0.24 -9.74 -6.92
N GLY A 952 -1.14 -10.05 -5.99
CA GLY A 952 -0.93 -11.12 -5.01
C GLY A 952 -0.98 -12.52 -5.64
N LYS A 953 -0.59 -13.51 -4.84
CA LYS A 953 -0.64 -14.94 -5.18
C LYS A 953 -1.73 -15.67 -4.45
N ILE A 954 -2.22 -16.76 -5.05
CA ILE A 954 -2.89 -17.83 -4.32
C ILE A 954 -1.78 -18.66 -3.62
N VAL A 955 -1.82 -18.73 -2.29
CA VAL A 955 -0.79 -19.42 -1.49
C VAL A 955 -1.38 -20.63 -0.77
N PRO A 956 -1.05 -21.86 -1.18
CA PRO A 956 -1.44 -23.06 -0.44
C PRO A 956 -0.82 -23.12 0.95
N VAL A 957 -1.67 -23.12 1.97
CA VAL A 957 -1.27 -23.29 3.38
C VAL A 957 -1.88 -24.55 4.00
N ASP A 958 -1.27 -25.05 5.07
CA ASP A 958 -1.82 -26.15 5.86
C ASP A 958 -2.97 -25.68 6.78
N GLN A 959 -3.50 -26.58 7.63
CA GLN A 959 -4.58 -26.26 8.58
C GLN A 959 -4.15 -25.34 9.75
N HIS A 960 -2.91 -24.83 9.74
CA HIS A 960 -2.36 -23.91 10.74
C HIS A 960 -1.68 -22.70 10.06
N ASP A 961 -2.11 -22.35 8.84
CA ASP A 961 -1.63 -21.23 8.01
C ASP A 961 -0.14 -21.29 7.60
N ASN A 962 0.52 -22.45 7.67
CA ASN A 962 1.90 -22.61 7.19
C ASN A 962 1.94 -22.89 5.67
N PRO A 963 2.74 -22.18 4.85
CA PRO A 963 2.88 -22.47 3.42
C PRO A 963 3.33 -23.91 3.15
N ILE A 964 2.66 -24.59 2.21
CA ILE A 964 2.97 -25.99 1.88
C ILE A 964 4.24 -26.06 1.01
N PRO A 965 5.30 -26.78 1.44
CA PRO A 965 6.57 -26.80 0.71
C PRO A 965 6.45 -27.40 -0.70
N ASN A 966 6.96 -26.66 -1.69
CA ASN A 966 6.91 -27.00 -3.12
C ASN A 966 5.51 -27.04 -3.75
N ALA A 967 4.50 -26.43 -3.11
CA ALA A 967 3.23 -26.14 -3.77
C ALA A 967 3.38 -24.95 -4.74
N ASP A 968 2.72 -25.01 -5.90
CA ASP A 968 2.66 -23.88 -6.83
C ASP A 968 1.94 -22.68 -6.21
N THR A 969 2.44 -21.47 -6.47
CA THR A 969 1.87 -20.21 -5.98
C THR A 969 1.55 -19.27 -7.15
N PRO A 970 0.48 -19.55 -7.93
CA PRO A 970 0.10 -18.73 -9.06
C PRO A 970 -0.29 -17.33 -8.61
N SER A 971 0.11 -16.32 -9.39
CA SER A 971 -0.43 -14.95 -9.29
C SER A 971 -1.85 -14.89 -9.83
N TYR A 972 -2.67 -14.00 -9.28
CA TYR A 972 -3.96 -13.65 -9.89
C TYR A 972 -3.76 -13.05 -11.28
N HIS A 973 -4.70 -13.33 -12.19
CA HIS A 973 -4.75 -12.81 -13.55
C HIS A 973 -5.45 -11.45 -13.56
N ASN A 974 -4.91 -10.48 -14.28
CA ASN A 974 -5.52 -9.15 -14.38
C ASN A 974 -6.88 -9.15 -15.10
N ASP A 975 -7.80 -8.31 -14.63
CA ASP A 975 -9.03 -8.02 -15.37
C ASP A 975 -8.69 -7.18 -16.62
N LEU A 976 -8.87 -7.80 -17.80
CA LEU A 976 -8.59 -7.17 -19.09
C LEU A 976 -9.50 -5.96 -19.41
N THR A 977 -10.55 -5.74 -18.61
CA THR A 977 -11.47 -4.61 -18.71
C THR A 977 -11.26 -3.54 -17.62
N ASN A 978 -10.52 -3.86 -16.55
CA ASN A 978 -10.27 -2.93 -15.44
C ASN A 978 -8.83 -3.06 -14.89
N PRO A 979 -7.93 -2.10 -15.16
CA PRO A 979 -6.52 -2.18 -14.74
C PRO A 979 -6.31 -2.11 -13.22
N ALA A 980 -7.34 -1.78 -12.42
CA ALA A 980 -7.28 -1.81 -10.95
C ALA A 980 -7.76 -3.13 -10.33
N GLN A 981 -8.13 -4.14 -11.13
CA GLN A 981 -8.72 -5.39 -10.66
C GLN A 981 -8.07 -6.64 -11.28
N VAL A 982 -8.38 -7.78 -10.67
CA VAL A 982 -8.02 -9.14 -11.10
C VAL A 982 -9.29 -9.97 -11.27
N ILE A 983 -9.19 -11.09 -11.98
CA ILE A 983 -10.34 -11.93 -12.32
C ILE A 983 -10.89 -12.60 -11.04
N PRO A 984 -12.20 -12.52 -10.77
CA PRO A 984 -12.80 -13.21 -9.63
C PRO A 984 -12.95 -14.72 -9.89
N GLU A 985 -13.09 -15.50 -8.81
CA GLU A 985 -13.26 -16.95 -8.85
C GLU A 985 -12.12 -17.70 -9.57
N GLU A 986 -10.87 -17.27 -9.37
CA GLU A 986 -9.72 -17.96 -9.96
C GLU A 986 -9.48 -19.33 -9.31
N PRO A 987 -9.12 -20.37 -10.11
CA PRO A 987 -8.94 -21.73 -9.61
C PRO A 987 -7.68 -21.84 -8.74
N VAL A 988 -7.82 -22.54 -7.61
CA VAL A 988 -6.68 -22.79 -6.71
C VAL A 988 -5.77 -23.90 -7.28
N PRO A 989 -4.45 -23.84 -7.09
CA PRO A 989 -3.52 -24.80 -7.70
C PRO A 989 -3.70 -26.23 -7.16
N SER A 990 -3.55 -27.23 -8.03
CA SER A 990 -3.65 -28.64 -7.62
C SER A 990 -2.39 -29.09 -6.86
N VAL A 991 -2.44 -29.15 -5.53
CA VAL A 991 -1.33 -29.59 -4.69
C VAL A 991 -1.34 -31.13 -4.53
N PRO A 992 -0.30 -31.88 -4.94
CA PRO A 992 -0.32 -33.34 -4.91
C PRO A 992 -0.49 -33.92 -3.50
N GLY A 993 -1.58 -34.64 -3.27
CA GLY A 993 -1.91 -35.25 -1.98
C GLY A 993 -2.47 -34.25 -0.95
N TYR A 994 -3.11 -33.18 -1.41
CA TYR A 994 -3.78 -32.16 -0.60
C TYR A 994 -5.04 -31.64 -1.32
N THR A 995 -6.21 -31.73 -0.68
CA THR A 995 -7.48 -31.17 -1.16
C THR A 995 -7.68 -29.74 -0.60
N PRO A 996 -7.94 -28.72 -1.45
CA PRO A 996 -8.22 -27.37 -0.98
C PRO A 996 -9.58 -27.26 -0.28
N SER A 997 -9.69 -26.32 0.66
CA SER A 997 -10.95 -25.99 1.35
C SER A 997 -12.01 -25.35 0.44
N VAL A 998 -11.59 -24.67 -0.62
CA VAL A 998 -12.44 -24.10 -1.69
C VAL A 998 -11.77 -24.29 -3.05
N PRO A 999 -12.51 -24.60 -4.14
CA PRO A 999 -11.91 -24.90 -5.45
C PRO A 999 -11.48 -23.63 -6.22
N GLN A 1000 -12.05 -22.48 -5.87
CA GLN A 1000 -11.80 -21.17 -6.49
C GLN A 1000 -11.77 -20.10 -5.39
N VAL A 1001 -11.05 -19.00 -5.63
CA VAL A 1001 -10.98 -17.85 -4.71
C VAL A 1001 -11.10 -16.52 -5.45
N THR A 1002 -11.66 -15.54 -4.75
CA THR A 1002 -11.65 -14.12 -5.16
C THR A 1002 -10.88 -13.35 -4.09
N PRO A 1003 -9.82 -12.59 -4.44
CA PRO A 1003 -9.05 -11.85 -3.47
C PRO A 1003 -9.85 -10.66 -2.93
N THR A 1004 -9.78 -10.43 -1.62
CA THR A 1004 -10.33 -9.23 -0.99
C THR A 1004 -9.51 -7.97 -1.29
N GLU A 1005 -8.21 -8.12 -1.52
CA GLU A 1005 -7.29 -7.08 -1.98
C GLU A 1005 -6.37 -7.67 -3.06
N PRO A 1006 -6.39 -7.15 -4.31
CA PRO A 1006 -5.70 -7.78 -5.45
C PRO A 1006 -4.16 -7.77 -5.36
N THR A 1007 -3.59 -7.00 -4.42
CA THR A 1007 -2.14 -6.86 -4.19
C THR A 1007 -1.61 -7.70 -3.03
N LYS A 1008 -2.48 -8.47 -2.36
CA LYS A 1008 -2.11 -9.32 -1.21
C LYS A 1008 -2.19 -10.80 -1.55
N ASP A 1009 -1.20 -11.54 -1.09
CA ASP A 1009 -1.22 -13.00 -1.12
C ASP A 1009 -2.43 -13.52 -0.32
N THR A 1010 -3.22 -14.39 -0.95
CA THR A 1010 -4.40 -15.01 -0.37
C THR A 1010 -4.05 -16.41 0.10
N PRO A 1011 -3.98 -16.67 1.42
CA PRO A 1011 -3.79 -18.01 1.94
C PRO A 1011 -5.04 -18.86 1.67
N VAL A 1012 -4.85 -20.02 1.07
CA VAL A 1012 -5.90 -21.02 0.85
C VAL A 1012 -5.55 -22.25 1.69
N PRO A 1013 -6.34 -22.59 2.71
CA PRO A 1013 -6.12 -23.80 3.51
C PRO A 1013 -6.37 -25.07 2.68
N TYR A 1014 -5.41 -25.98 2.66
CA TYR A 1014 -5.55 -27.33 2.12
C TYR A 1014 -5.52 -28.35 3.25
N SER A 1015 -6.43 -29.31 3.19
CA SER A 1015 -6.38 -30.50 4.02
C SER A 1015 -5.54 -31.56 3.31
N LYS A 1016 -4.56 -32.14 4.01
CA LYS A 1016 -3.76 -33.24 3.45
C LYS A 1016 -4.66 -34.41 3.08
N ASP A 1017 -4.47 -34.97 1.89
CA ASP A 1017 -5.16 -36.17 1.45
C ASP A 1017 -4.62 -37.38 2.23
N VAL A 1018 -5.19 -37.57 3.42
CA VAL A 1018 -5.18 -38.88 4.07
C VAL A 1018 -5.92 -39.84 3.14
N THR A 1019 -5.15 -40.65 2.42
CA THR A 1019 -5.67 -41.74 1.59
C THR A 1019 -6.70 -42.51 2.42
N PRO A 1020 -7.99 -42.59 2.02
CA PRO A 1020 -9.00 -43.18 2.88
C PRO A 1020 -8.80 -44.69 3.01
N VAL A 1021 -7.98 -45.09 4.00
CA VAL A 1021 -8.02 -46.44 4.55
C VAL A 1021 -9.43 -46.61 5.06
N ALA A 1022 -10.19 -47.51 4.43
CA ALA A 1022 -11.59 -47.73 4.75
C ALA A 1022 -11.74 -47.94 6.26
N LYS A 1023 -12.49 -47.03 6.88
CA LYS A 1023 -12.76 -47.06 8.32
C LYS A 1023 -13.93 -48.01 8.56
N HIS A 1024 -13.65 -49.07 9.30
CA HIS A 1024 -14.60 -50.11 9.64
C HIS A 1024 -15.01 -49.98 11.11
N SER A 1025 -16.21 -50.44 11.43
CA SER A 1025 -16.76 -50.44 12.77
C SER A 1025 -16.79 -51.84 13.39
N LEU A 1026 -16.62 -51.89 14.72
CA LEU A 1026 -16.86 -53.11 15.51
C LEU A 1026 -18.19 -52.95 16.25
N THR A 1027 -19.16 -53.83 16.00
CA THR A 1027 -20.45 -53.82 16.71
C THR A 1027 -20.71 -55.14 17.43
N GLU A 1028 -20.95 -55.07 18.74
CA GLU A 1028 -21.33 -56.21 19.59
C GLU A 1028 -22.84 -56.44 19.52
N LYS A 1029 -23.27 -57.70 19.38
CA LYS A 1029 -24.67 -58.12 19.50
C LYS A 1029 -24.84 -59.18 20.57
N PHE A 1030 -25.78 -58.95 21.49
CA PHE A 1030 -26.14 -59.89 22.55
C PHE A 1030 -27.51 -60.47 22.25
N VAL A 1031 -27.58 -61.71 21.78
CA VAL A 1031 -28.80 -62.35 21.24
C VAL A 1031 -29.12 -63.65 21.98
N ASP A 1032 -30.39 -64.07 21.99
CA ASP A 1032 -30.75 -65.43 22.37
C ASP A 1032 -30.51 -66.45 21.23
N GLU A 1033 -30.71 -67.74 21.50
CA GLU A 1033 -30.58 -68.84 20.53
C GLU A 1033 -31.54 -68.73 19.31
N SER A 1034 -32.56 -67.87 19.36
CA SER A 1034 -33.43 -67.55 18.21
C SER A 1034 -32.95 -66.34 17.39
N GLY A 1035 -31.80 -65.75 17.75
CA GLY A 1035 -31.23 -64.56 17.10
C GLY A 1035 -31.85 -63.24 17.57
N LYS A 1036 -32.72 -63.26 18.58
CA LYS A 1036 -33.40 -62.07 19.10
C LYS A 1036 -32.48 -61.29 20.05
N GLU A 1037 -32.32 -59.99 19.83
CA GLU A 1037 -31.51 -59.11 20.69
C GLU A 1037 -32.08 -59.06 22.14
N LEU A 1038 -31.20 -59.36 23.10
CA LEU A 1038 -31.43 -59.34 24.55
C LEU A 1038 -30.93 -58.04 25.20
N LEU A 1039 -29.95 -57.39 24.58
CA LEU A 1039 -29.53 -56.01 24.83
C LEU A 1039 -29.42 -55.28 23.48
N PRO A 1040 -29.51 -53.94 23.44
CA PRO A 1040 -29.18 -53.18 22.24
C PRO A 1040 -27.77 -53.51 21.75
N SER A 1041 -27.61 -53.54 20.42
CA SER A 1041 -26.30 -53.64 19.77
C SER A 1041 -25.37 -52.47 20.20
N VAL A 1042 -24.09 -52.75 20.45
CA VAL A 1042 -23.11 -51.76 20.95
C VAL A 1042 -21.94 -51.61 19.98
N THR A 1043 -21.81 -50.45 19.34
CA THR A 1043 -20.63 -50.11 18.55
C THR A 1043 -19.47 -49.74 19.47
N LYS A 1044 -18.34 -50.46 19.37
CA LYS A 1044 -17.14 -50.27 20.20
C LYS A 1044 -16.12 -49.30 19.62
N GLY A 1045 -16.15 -49.09 18.31
CA GLY A 1045 -15.33 -48.12 17.59
C GLY A 1045 -15.69 -48.08 16.12
N THR A 1046 -15.29 -47.01 15.43
CA THR A 1046 -15.65 -46.69 14.02
C THR A 1046 -14.44 -46.29 13.17
N ASP A 1047 -13.22 -46.50 13.66
CA ASP A 1047 -11.98 -45.97 13.06
C ASP A 1047 -10.95 -47.06 12.69
N TYR A 1048 -11.35 -48.33 12.85
CA TYR A 1048 -10.51 -49.50 12.57
C TYR A 1048 -10.19 -49.63 11.09
N LYS A 1049 -9.03 -50.21 10.79
CA LYS A 1049 -8.45 -50.31 9.44
C LYS A 1049 -8.36 -51.77 9.01
N THR A 1050 -8.38 -52.02 7.71
CA THR A 1050 -8.02 -53.34 7.17
C THR A 1050 -6.63 -53.74 7.69
N GLY A 1051 -6.57 -54.84 8.46
CA GLY A 1051 -5.38 -55.30 9.19
C GLY A 1051 -5.44 -55.18 10.72
N ASP A 1052 -6.25 -54.26 11.28
CA ASP A 1052 -6.32 -54.04 12.73
C ASP A 1052 -6.89 -55.27 13.46
N SER A 1053 -6.21 -55.73 14.51
CA SER A 1053 -6.65 -56.85 15.36
C SER A 1053 -7.63 -56.40 16.45
N TYR A 1054 -8.66 -57.21 16.70
CA TYR A 1054 -9.60 -57.00 17.81
C TYR A 1054 -9.85 -58.31 18.58
N ASP A 1055 -10.06 -58.16 19.89
CA ASP A 1055 -10.55 -59.19 20.81
C ASP A 1055 -11.59 -58.54 21.73
N VAL A 1056 -12.81 -59.07 21.71
CA VAL A 1056 -13.92 -58.71 22.60
C VAL A 1056 -14.49 -59.94 23.33
N THR A 1057 -13.75 -61.04 23.40
CA THR A 1057 -14.19 -62.26 24.10
C THR A 1057 -14.49 -62.01 25.59
N SER A 1058 -13.76 -61.08 26.21
CA SER A 1058 -13.94 -60.63 27.60
C SER A 1058 -15.21 -59.80 27.82
N ASP A 1059 -15.83 -59.25 26.77
CA ASP A 1059 -16.97 -58.34 26.85
C ASP A 1059 -18.32 -59.04 27.04
N ALA A 1060 -18.34 -60.37 27.18
CA ALA A 1060 -19.57 -61.15 27.37
C ALA A 1060 -20.34 -60.71 28.65
N LYS A 1061 -21.49 -60.04 28.46
CA LYS A 1061 -22.29 -59.49 29.56
C LYS A 1061 -23.02 -60.60 30.33
N LYS A 1062 -23.13 -60.47 31.67
CA LYS A 1062 -23.78 -61.45 32.56
C LYS A 1062 -25.30 -61.21 32.62
N LEU A 1063 -26.05 -61.81 31.71
CA LEU A 1063 -27.50 -61.62 31.58
C LEU A 1063 -28.31 -62.46 32.60
N ALA A 1064 -29.23 -61.82 33.32
CA ALA A 1064 -30.00 -62.48 34.38
C ALA A 1064 -31.03 -63.47 33.80
N GLY A 1065 -30.90 -64.75 34.13
CA GLY A 1065 -31.75 -65.83 33.59
C GLY A 1065 -31.31 -66.39 32.24
N TYR A 1066 -30.11 -66.04 31.78
CA TYR A 1066 -29.50 -66.56 30.56
C TYR A 1066 -28.04 -66.98 30.81
N LYS A 1067 -27.52 -67.90 30.00
CA LYS A 1067 -26.13 -68.37 30.00
C LYS A 1067 -25.55 -68.15 28.60
N LEU A 1068 -24.35 -67.58 28.50
CA LEU A 1068 -23.61 -67.55 27.24
C LEU A 1068 -23.33 -68.98 26.77
N VAL A 1069 -23.63 -69.29 25.51
CA VAL A 1069 -23.43 -70.62 24.90
C VAL A 1069 -22.56 -70.60 23.66
N LYS A 1070 -22.46 -69.47 22.94
CA LYS A 1070 -21.58 -69.31 21.79
C LYS A 1070 -21.13 -67.86 21.65
N THR A 1071 -19.86 -67.66 21.30
CA THR A 1071 -19.36 -66.42 20.69
C THR A 1071 -19.04 -66.68 19.22
N THR A 1072 -19.30 -65.71 18.35
CA THR A 1072 -18.97 -65.75 16.92
C THR A 1072 -18.32 -64.42 16.55
N ASP A 1073 -17.22 -64.46 15.80
CA ASP A 1073 -16.46 -63.28 15.36
C ASP A 1073 -16.10 -62.30 16.49
N ALA A 1074 -15.78 -62.86 17.67
CA ALA A 1074 -15.37 -62.10 18.86
C ALA A 1074 -13.84 -61.84 18.92
N THR A 1075 -13.08 -62.48 18.05
CA THR A 1075 -11.64 -62.26 17.82
C THR A 1075 -11.36 -62.28 16.32
N GLY A 1076 -10.40 -61.48 15.88
CA GLY A 1076 -9.88 -61.54 14.51
C GLY A 1076 -9.15 -60.28 14.09
N THR A 1077 -8.98 -60.12 12.78
CA THR A 1077 -8.53 -58.88 12.15
C THR A 1077 -9.64 -58.29 11.27
N PHE A 1078 -9.61 -56.98 11.10
CA PHE A 1078 -10.44 -56.29 10.12
C PHE A 1078 -10.00 -56.63 8.69
N GLY A 1079 -10.97 -57.02 7.86
CA GLY A 1079 -10.83 -57.08 6.41
C GLY A 1079 -11.44 -55.81 5.80
N ASP A 1080 -11.78 -55.85 4.52
CA ASP A 1080 -12.44 -54.72 3.85
C ASP A 1080 -13.96 -54.66 4.15
N GLY A 1081 -14.30 -54.49 5.43
CA GLY A 1081 -15.66 -54.24 5.91
C GLY A 1081 -15.83 -54.33 7.43
N ASP A 1082 -16.96 -53.79 7.90
CA ASP A 1082 -17.43 -53.84 9.30
C ASP A 1082 -17.38 -55.26 9.91
N LYS A 1083 -17.22 -55.33 11.23
CA LYS A 1083 -17.23 -56.58 12.00
C LYS A 1083 -18.33 -56.57 13.05
N VAL A 1084 -19.02 -57.69 13.17
CA VAL A 1084 -20.13 -57.87 14.12
C VAL A 1084 -19.86 -59.06 15.03
N ALA A 1085 -19.41 -58.79 16.26
CA ALA A 1085 -19.17 -59.83 17.27
C ALA A 1085 -20.50 -60.26 17.90
N VAL A 1086 -20.85 -61.54 17.79
CA VAL A 1086 -22.16 -62.06 18.25
C VAL A 1086 -22.00 -62.97 19.47
N PHE A 1087 -22.58 -62.53 20.58
CA PHE A 1087 -22.68 -63.25 21.85
C PHE A 1087 -24.07 -63.89 21.93
N THR A 1088 -24.14 -65.22 21.82
CA THR A 1088 -25.39 -66.00 21.83
C THR A 1088 -25.65 -66.63 23.20
N TYR A 1089 -26.88 -66.47 23.69
CA TYR A 1089 -27.28 -66.85 25.04
C TYR A 1089 -28.47 -67.82 25.08
N GLN A 1090 -28.33 -68.90 25.83
CA GLN A 1090 -29.41 -69.83 26.16
C GLN A 1090 -30.17 -69.38 27.39
N LYS A 1091 -31.49 -69.51 27.39
CA LYS A 1091 -32.36 -69.17 28.51
C LYS A 1091 -32.31 -70.26 29.59
N VAL A 1092 -32.07 -69.89 30.85
CA VAL A 1092 -31.92 -70.83 31.97
C VAL A 1092 -33.19 -70.84 32.82
N GLU A 1093 -33.93 -71.95 32.79
CA GLU A 1093 -35.12 -72.12 33.62
C GLU A 1093 -34.75 -72.36 35.09
N LYS A 1094 -35.55 -71.79 36.01
CA LYS A 1094 -35.21 -71.75 37.44
C LYS A 1094 -35.66 -73.03 38.16
N ALA A 1095 -34.72 -73.90 38.50
CA ALA A 1095 -34.93 -74.90 39.55
C ALA A 1095 -35.25 -74.22 40.90
N LYS A 1096 -36.25 -74.74 41.64
CA LYS A 1096 -36.55 -74.31 43.02
C LYS A 1096 -35.36 -74.65 43.93
N LYS A 1097 -34.96 -73.72 44.80
CA LYS A 1097 -33.87 -73.90 45.77
C LYS A 1097 -34.39 -73.79 47.22
N PRO A 1098 -34.04 -74.72 48.13
CA PRO A 1098 -34.36 -74.60 49.56
C PRO A 1098 -33.54 -73.51 50.29
N GLN A 1099 -33.97 -73.21 51.52
CA GLN A 1099 -33.46 -72.16 52.40
C GLN A 1099 -32.54 -72.72 53.51
N PRO A 1100 -31.38 -72.09 53.82
CA PRO A 1100 -30.62 -72.28 55.06
C PRO A 1100 -30.86 -71.14 56.09
N ALA A 1101 -30.27 -71.25 57.29
CA ALA A 1101 -30.64 -70.45 58.48
C ALA A 1101 -29.46 -69.81 59.26
N LYS A 1102 -29.82 -68.95 60.24
CA LYS A 1102 -29.22 -68.64 61.57
C LYS A 1102 -27.80 -69.21 61.87
N LYS A 1103 -26.87 -68.55 62.58
CA LYS A 1103 -26.90 -67.37 63.51
C LYS A 1103 -25.45 -66.83 63.78
N ALA A 1104 -25.32 -65.74 64.54
CA ALA A 1104 -24.06 -65.14 65.07
C ALA A 1104 -23.67 -65.73 66.48
N PRO A 1105 -22.67 -65.25 67.32
CA PRO A 1105 -21.87 -63.99 67.29
C PRO A 1105 -20.41 -63.97 67.90
N SER A 1106 -19.78 -62.75 67.89
CA SER A 1106 -18.90 -62.09 68.91
C SER A 1106 -17.45 -62.53 69.31
N GLN A 1107 -16.50 -61.55 69.20
CA GLN A 1107 -15.42 -61.05 70.13
C GLN A 1107 -14.72 -61.96 71.19
N PRO A 1108 -13.41 -61.75 71.53
CA PRO A 1108 -12.97 -60.60 72.37
C PRO A 1108 -11.54 -60.00 72.08
N THR A 1109 -10.75 -59.64 73.12
CA THR A 1109 -9.93 -58.39 73.22
C THR A 1109 -8.37 -58.46 73.25
N LYS A 1110 -7.76 -57.26 73.24
CA LYS A 1110 -6.36 -56.78 73.05
C LYS A 1110 -5.27 -57.03 74.14
N PRO A 1111 -3.96 -57.10 73.75
CA PRO A 1111 -2.71 -56.77 74.51
C PRO A 1111 -1.98 -55.47 74.01
N GLY A 1112 -0.85 -54.94 74.50
CA GLY A 1112 0.10 -55.31 75.58
C GLY A 1112 1.04 -54.15 76.01
N THR A 1113 1.49 -53.27 75.09
CA THR A 1113 2.05 -51.88 75.31
C THR A 1113 3.47 -51.67 75.86
N LYS A 1114 3.85 -50.37 76.05
CA LYS A 1114 5.18 -49.68 75.89
C LYS A 1114 5.40 -49.25 74.42
N ASP A 1115 6.18 -48.23 74.02
CA ASP A 1115 7.07 -47.20 74.65
C ASP A 1115 7.26 -46.03 73.59
N ARG A 1116 7.87 -44.84 73.76
CA ARG A 1116 8.49 -44.13 74.90
C ARG A 1116 8.23 -42.59 74.90
N LYS A 1117 9.13 -41.72 74.37
CA LYS A 1117 9.12 -40.23 74.51
C LYS A 1117 9.92 -39.51 73.38
N THR A 1118 9.37 -38.52 72.63
CA THR A 1118 9.32 -37.02 72.81
C THR A 1118 10.65 -36.27 72.66
N ILE A 1119 10.78 -35.02 72.19
CA ILE A 1119 9.88 -33.83 72.01
C ILE A 1119 10.36 -33.00 70.76
N SER A 1120 9.93 -31.80 70.31
CA SER A 1120 8.91 -30.74 70.64
C SER A 1120 8.70 -29.79 69.41
N ARG A 1121 7.83 -28.77 69.51
CA ARG A 1121 7.79 -27.57 68.63
C ARG A 1121 7.35 -26.31 69.44
N PRO A 1122 7.78 -25.07 69.12
CA PRO A 1122 7.27 -23.83 69.75
C PRO A 1122 5.86 -23.35 69.31
N THR A 1123 5.41 -22.26 69.96
CA THR A 1123 4.11 -21.54 69.88
C THR A 1123 4.25 -20.21 69.09
N GLY A 1124 3.22 -19.57 68.52
CA GLY A 1124 1.98 -18.93 69.06
C GLY A 1124 1.98 -17.42 68.66
N PRO A 1125 0.93 -16.58 68.84
CA PRO A 1125 -0.39 -16.80 69.48
C PRO A 1125 -1.62 -16.23 68.68
N ASN A 1126 -2.75 -16.08 69.40
CA ASN A 1126 -3.97 -15.25 69.16
C ASN A 1126 -5.18 -15.77 68.34
N THR A 1127 -6.31 -15.81 69.06
CA THR A 1127 -7.74 -15.82 68.67
C THR A 1127 -8.31 -14.38 68.85
N PRO A 1128 -9.62 -14.04 68.75
CA PRO A 1128 -10.86 -14.83 68.52
C PRO A 1128 -11.86 -14.22 67.49
N GLY A 1129 -13.08 -14.80 67.37
CA GLY A 1129 -14.22 -14.19 66.66
C GLY A 1129 -15.41 -15.16 66.50
N MET A 1130 -16.66 -14.71 66.74
CA MET A 1130 -17.87 -15.55 66.82
C MET A 1130 -18.88 -15.30 65.67
N THR A 1131 -19.97 -16.09 65.68
CA THR A 1131 -21.34 -15.79 65.21
C THR A 1131 -21.67 -15.67 63.72
N ASN A 1132 -22.39 -16.69 63.21
CA ASN A 1132 -23.82 -16.70 62.83
C ASN A 1132 -24.46 -15.63 61.93
N GLU A 1133 -25.43 -16.12 61.12
CA GLU A 1133 -26.64 -15.43 60.61
C GLU A 1133 -26.39 -14.31 59.57
N THR A 1134 -27.25 -13.96 58.58
CA THR A 1134 -28.54 -14.46 58.01
C THR A 1134 -28.71 -13.79 56.61
N GLU A 1135 -29.57 -14.14 55.66
CA GLU A 1135 -30.22 -15.40 55.15
C GLU A 1135 -31.08 -14.97 53.92
N VAL A 1136 -31.80 -15.89 53.23
CA VAL A 1136 -32.97 -15.64 52.34
C VAL A 1136 -32.66 -15.00 50.96
N SER A 1137 -33.29 -15.35 49.82
CA SER A 1137 -34.07 -16.53 49.36
C SER A 1137 -34.36 -16.42 47.84
N THR A 1138 -34.83 -17.52 47.21
CA THR A 1138 -35.82 -17.55 46.08
C THR A 1138 -35.57 -16.72 44.80
N SER A 1139 -35.37 -17.34 43.62
CA SER A 1139 -36.45 -17.64 42.62
C SER A 1139 -36.25 -16.86 41.30
N THR A 1140 -36.75 -17.21 40.10
CA THR A 1140 -37.49 -18.39 39.57
C THR A 1140 -37.46 -18.37 38.02
N LEU A 1141 -37.38 -19.55 37.37
CA LEU A 1141 -37.93 -19.94 36.02
C LEU A 1141 -37.62 -19.04 34.78
N THR A 1142 -37.57 -19.53 33.53
CA THR A 1142 -38.49 -20.44 32.82
C THR A 1142 -37.82 -21.33 31.74
N LYS A 1143 -38.55 -22.34 31.25
CA LYS A 1143 -38.23 -23.20 30.09
C LYS A 1143 -39.05 -22.77 28.86
N SER A 1144 -38.70 -23.23 27.63
CA SER A 1144 -39.53 -24.20 26.87
C SER A 1144 -39.16 -24.39 25.37
N LYS A 1145 -38.91 -25.67 24.99
CA LYS A 1145 -39.22 -26.41 23.73
C LYS A 1145 -38.82 -25.92 22.32
N THR A 1146 -38.37 -26.92 21.54
CA THR A 1146 -38.37 -27.04 20.06
C THR A 1146 -39.76 -27.36 19.47
N PRO A 1147 -39.91 -27.33 18.14
CA PRO A 1147 -40.30 -28.58 17.44
C PRO A 1147 -39.78 -28.77 15.99
N SER A 1148 -39.65 -30.05 15.55
CA SER A 1148 -40.16 -30.67 14.29
C SER A 1148 -39.80 -30.10 12.88
N ARG A 1149 -39.64 -30.83 11.76
CA ARG A 1149 -39.45 -32.28 11.39
C ARG A 1149 -39.42 -32.38 9.83
N SER A 1150 -38.85 -33.48 9.27
CA SER A 1150 -39.19 -34.10 7.96
C SER A 1150 -38.35 -33.71 6.73
N GLY A 1151 -37.94 -34.72 5.92
CA GLY A 1151 -37.29 -34.53 4.62
C GLY A 1151 -36.60 -35.78 4.04
N SER A 1152 -37.34 -36.63 3.31
CA SER A 1152 -36.85 -37.79 2.51
C SER A 1152 -38.01 -38.28 1.62
N PRO A 1153 -37.83 -39.07 0.54
CA PRO A 1153 -36.58 -39.61 -0.04
C PRO A 1153 -36.40 -39.25 -1.55
N LEU A 1154 -35.39 -39.82 -2.22
CA LEU A 1154 -35.52 -40.48 -3.55
C LEU A 1154 -34.20 -41.14 -4.04
N ALA A 1155 -34.33 -42.17 -4.87
CA ALA A 1155 -33.29 -42.92 -5.60
C ALA A 1155 -34.00 -43.80 -6.68
N PRO A 1156 -33.32 -44.56 -7.57
CA PRO A 1156 -31.88 -44.66 -7.86
C PRO A 1156 -31.54 -44.44 -9.37
N GLY A 1157 -30.26 -44.59 -9.74
CA GLY A 1157 -29.79 -44.74 -11.13
C GLY A 1157 -28.40 -45.38 -11.18
N GLN A 1158 -28.24 -46.49 -11.91
CA GLN A 1158 -26.99 -47.29 -11.96
C GLN A 1158 -26.25 -47.14 -13.30
N VAL A 1159 -25.00 -47.65 -13.33
CA VAL A 1159 -24.23 -48.30 -14.43
C VAL A 1159 -22.86 -47.65 -14.70
N GLN A 1160 -21.71 -48.33 -14.92
CA GLN A 1160 -21.21 -49.67 -14.51
C GLN A 1160 -19.72 -49.87 -14.97
N ALA A 1161 -18.80 -50.27 -14.07
CA ALA A 1161 -17.45 -50.85 -14.34
C ALA A 1161 -16.46 -49.98 -15.21
N ALA A 1162 -15.17 -50.31 -15.44
CA ALA A 1162 -14.22 -51.35 -15.00
C ALA A 1162 -12.77 -50.77 -15.10
N THR A 1163 -11.84 -50.92 -14.14
CA THR A 1163 -10.76 -51.95 -14.01
C THR A 1163 -9.96 -52.30 -15.29
N THR A 1164 -8.61 -52.41 -15.32
CA THR A 1164 -7.61 -52.56 -14.21
C THR A 1164 -6.47 -51.50 -14.27
N ASN A 1165 -5.14 -51.69 -14.52
CA ASN A 1165 -4.26 -52.83 -14.86
C ASN A 1165 -2.77 -52.58 -14.48
N THR A 1166 -1.93 -53.62 -14.56
CA THR A 1166 -0.48 -53.75 -14.25
C THR A 1166 0.42 -53.84 -15.53
N ASP A 1167 1.76 -53.99 -15.54
CA ASP A 1167 2.72 -54.52 -14.53
C ASP A 1167 4.19 -54.00 -14.60
N ARG A 1168 5.06 -54.56 -13.73
CA ARG A 1168 6.46 -54.25 -13.42
C ARG A 1168 7.51 -54.89 -14.34
N ALA A 1169 8.73 -54.35 -14.35
CA ALA A 1169 10.00 -55.10 -14.24
C ALA A 1169 11.19 -54.20 -13.82
N ARG A 1170 12.33 -54.80 -13.42
CA ARG A 1170 13.55 -54.15 -12.91
C ARG A 1170 14.81 -54.61 -13.67
N LEU A 1171 15.78 -53.69 -13.84
CA LEU A 1171 17.27 -53.80 -13.66
C LEU A 1171 18.02 -55.14 -13.95
N PRO A 1172 19.29 -55.13 -14.43
CA PRO A 1172 20.39 -54.34 -13.83
C PRO A 1172 21.53 -53.77 -14.74
N GLN A 1173 22.49 -53.12 -14.07
CA GLN A 1173 23.79 -52.51 -14.47
C GLN A 1173 24.70 -53.40 -15.37
N THR A 1174 25.75 -52.95 -16.09
CA THR A 1174 26.72 -51.82 -15.99
C THR A 1174 27.02 -51.20 -17.39
N GLY A 1175 27.92 -50.22 -17.66
CA GLY A 1175 28.79 -49.31 -16.85
C GLY A 1175 30.12 -48.93 -17.57
N SER A 1176 31.03 -48.23 -16.86
CA SER A 1176 32.45 -47.90 -17.18
C SER A 1176 32.80 -46.71 -18.13
N ASP A 1177 33.07 -45.56 -17.49
CA ASP A 1177 34.34 -44.79 -17.45
C ASP A 1177 34.95 -43.98 -18.64
N ASN A 1178 35.00 -42.65 -18.42
CA ASN A 1178 36.19 -41.76 -18.34
C ASN A 1178 37.04 -41.36 -19.58
N GLU A 1179 37.27 -40.04 -19.75
CA GLU A 1179 38.60 -39.41 -19.88
C GLU A 1179 38.54 -37.85 -19.78
N GLN A 1180 39.69 -37.17 -19.63
CA GLN A 1180 39.85 -35.71 -19.60
C GLN A 1180 40.95 -35.19 -20.57
N SER A 1181 40.87 -33.90 -20.98
CA SER A 1181 41.90 -32.85 -20.71
C SER A 1181 41.96 -31.71 -21.77
N LYS A 1182 42.94 -30.80 -21.65
CA LYS A 1182 42.93 -29.39 -22.09
C LYS A 1182 43.97 -29.07 -23.18
N LEU A 1183 43.79 -27.97 -23.93
CA LEU A 1183 44.82 -26.98 -24.36
C LEU A 1183 44.09 -25.63 -24.72
N LEU A 1184 44.51 -24.41 -24.32
CA LEU A 1184 45.72 -23.56 -24.64
C LEU A 1184 45.68 -22.93 -26.07
N THR A 1185 46.05 -21.67 -26.40
CA THR A 1185 46.51 -20.40 -25.73
C THR A 1185 46.21 -19.19 -26.68
N GLY A 1186 46.58 -17.90 -26.54
CA GLY A 1186 47.42 -17.10 -25.60
C GLY A 1186 47.69 -15.65 -26.11
N LEU A 1187 48.56 -14.89 -25.41
CA LEU A 1187 49.01 -13.46 -25.63
C LEU A 1187 47.96 -12.33 -25.42
N GLY A 1188 48.31 -11.12 -24.94
CA GLY A 1188 49.55 -10.66 -24.30
C GLY A 1188 49.75 -9.11 -24.14
N LEU A 1189 50.48 -8.71 -23.07
CA LEU A 1189 51.28 -7.46 -22.84
C LEU A 1189 50.68 -6.11 -22.32
N ALA A 1190 51.26 -5.67 -21.19
CA ALA A 1190 51.67 -4.29 -20.77
C ALA A 1190 50.62 -3.20 -20.38
N ALA A 1191 50.92 -2.15 -19.59
CA ALA A 1191 51.87 -1.92 -18.47
C ALA A 1191 51.64 -0.52 -17.83
N LEU A 1192 52.28 -0.23 -16.66
CA LEU A 1192 52.36 1.04 -15.86
C LEU A 1192 51.36 1.19 -14.67
N ALA A 1193 51.63 1.96 -13.61
CA ALA A 1193 52.78 2.03 -12.66
C ALA A 1193 52.55 3.14 -11.58
N ALA A 1194 53.34 3.14 -10.48
CA ALA A 1194 53.50 4.20 -9.44
C ALA A 1194 52.28 4.48 -8.51
N THR A 1195 52.25 4.10 -7.21
CA THR A 1195 52.95 4.63 -5.98
C THR A 1195 52.49 6.01 -5.50
N ALA A 1196 52.35 6.35 -4.20
CA ALA A 1196 52.31 5.64 -2.89
C ALA A 1196 51.89 6.70 -1.80
N LEU A 1197 52.05 6.66 -0.45
CA LEU A 1197 52.71 5.80 0.56
C LEU A 1197 52.16 6.17 1.99
N LEU A 1198 52.59 5.44 3.05
CA LEU A 1198 52.50 5.75 4.51
C LEU A 1198 51.09 5.59 5.18
N THR A 1199 50.81 4.69 6.16
CA THR A 1199 51.41 4.35 7.48
C THR A 1199 51.26 5.45 8.55
N VAL A 1200 50.76 5.19 9.78
CA VAL A 1200 51.44 4.43 10.86
C VAL A 1200 50.48 3.89 11.95
N LEU A 1201 50.86 2.72 12.51
CA LEU A 1201 50.48 1.98 13.76
C LEU A 1201 49.30 2.43 14.68
N ASP A 1202 48.31 1.53 14.82
CA ASP A 1202 48.14 0.58 15.94
C ASP A 1202 48.53 1.00 17.39
N ILE A 1203 47.58 0.96 18.34
CA ILE A 1203 47.80 0.48 19.73
C ILE A 1203 46.49 0.05 20.43
N LYS A 1204 46.61 -0.89 21.39
CA LYS A 1204 45.53 -1.61 22.09
C LYS A 1204 44.84 -0.87 23.26
N LYS A 1205 43.59 -1.35 23.53
CA LYS A 1205 42.87 -1.53 24.83
C LYS A 1205 41.84 -0.48 25.32
N ARG A 1206 40.61 -1.03 25.44
CA ARG A 1206 39.61 -0.91 26.55
C ARG A 1206 38.73 0.35 26.66
N LYS A 1207 37.42 0.05 26.60
CA LYS A 1207 36.26 0.80 27.11
C LYS A 1207 35.91 2.11 26.39
N ASN A 1208 34.63 2.46 26.26
CA ASN A 1208 33.42 1.65 26.54
C ASN A 1208 32.97 0.88 25.30
#